data_AF-A0A534W511-F1
#
_entry.id   AF-A0A534W511-F1
#
_cell.length_a   1.000
_cell.length_b   1.000
_cell.length_c   1.000
_cell.angle_alpha   90.00
_cell.angle_beta   90.00
_cell.angle_gamma   90.00
#
_symmetry.space_group_name_H-M   'P 1'
#
loop_
_entity.id
_entity.type
_entity.pdbx_description
1 polymer ?
#
loop_
_entity_poly.entity_id
_entity_poly.type
_entity_poly.pdbx_seq_one_letter_code
_entity_poly.pdbx_strand_id
1 'polypeptide(L)'
;MRRSDAVQGPRARDGHRAGGAQSGGVHPGEARGATGPKEALRRLGVAAGAAPQAGQGRPAPAREVKEARAARDLLWRLRNELHYATGRRDDRLTFDNQRRAATALGYRDSPTELAIEQLMRETYIALQEIARASDALIDRCAVEDAPRPAGIFGRRPPIPPKPIDNAFQLWQGRVTVHDREVFARRPADLVRIFAVAETYGAPVYSYARDLLVQEVQRLGPGLATDRDAHFEFWQYLVREGSEGQALAPLHELGILGALFPEVGRLRARAQHSLYHVYTVDTHTVFALQRLMRLRAGALSDAEPELTRIARAQQRPLVLMLGLLFHDLGKGLGPDHSARGAELVRGYAQRIAMDPGDAADVEWLVLAHLKMSHLSQRRDLEDMALIESFARELRTVERLEMLYLLTYTDMASVSPENWTDWKSRLLRLLYEKAHATLLAEELDQPAHAESLELRRERLGRAIEPLLEEPAARKAVGEFARALPERYVSTARPNDAARHLKLWLVARRTGFAAELRQPESGEAELTLVAPDRAGLLALFSAALAANGIDILAAEVNSLEDGIALDQFIVREPGGGTPAAGRWEAAHADLLRLLSGAEDSHRLVQRRLRRASWAASAAPAVDTKVRVDNLSSEDCTILDVFTQDRPGLLHAIADALHRAGASIEVARIATEGNRATDAFYLREAAGRAGARKIASDHRLSELQAAVATAIAELAGRS
;
A
#
# COMPACT_ATOMS: atom_id res chain seq x y z
N MET A 1 47.61 -36.28 12.56
CA MET A 1 48.20 -37.32 13.44
C MET A 1 47.16 -37.61 14.54
N ARG A 2 46.64 -38.85 14.60
CA ARG A 2 45.57 -39.43 15.47
C ARG A 2 44.14 -38.89 15.19
N ARG A 3 43.13 -39.60 14.62
CA ARG A 3 42.52 -40.96 14.70
C ARG A 3 41.76 -41.31 16.00
N SER A 4 40.43 -41.45 15.91
CA SER A 4 39.59 -42.65 16.24
C SER A 4 38.09 -42.27 16.16
N ASP A 5 37.30 -42.74 15.19
CA ASP A 5 36.50 -44.00 15.16
C ASP A 5 35.47 -44.08 16.31
N ALA A 6 34.15 -43.86 16.09
CA ALA A 6 33.11 -44.71 15.48
C ALA A 6 32.61 -45.86 16.40
N VAL A 7 31.27 -46.02 16.52
CA VAL A 7 30.48 -47.29 16.43
C VAL A 7 29.01 -47.13 16.93
N GLN A 8 28.06 -47.37 16.00
CA GLN A 8 26.74 -48.10 16.00
C GLN A 8 25.78 -48.01 17.23
N GLY A 9 24.49 -47.62 17.10
CA GLY A 9 23.33 -48.36 16.51
C GLY A 9 22.50 -49.04 17.63
N PRO A 10 21.15 -49.22 17.60
CA PRO A 10 20.31 -49.55 16.44
C PRO A 10 18.91 -48.86 16.33
N ARG A 11 18.22 -49.16 15.22
CA ARG A 11 16.84 -48.75 14.85
C ARG A 11 15.76 -49.59 15.55
N ALA A 12 14.60 -48.99 15.81
CA ALA A 12 13.29 -49.65 15.84
C ALA A 12 12.22 -48.75 15.18
N ARG A 13 11.28 -49.38 14.46
CA ARG A 13 10.25 -48.80 13.58
C ARG A 13 8.91 -48.59 14.31
N ASP A 14 8.01 -47.92 13.57
CA ASP A 14 6.56 -47.75 13.74
C ASP A 14 6.16 -46.55 14.64
N GLY A 15 5.41 -45.53 14.21
CA GLY A 15 4.69 -45.26 12.98
C GLY A 15 3.41 -44.54 13.37
N HIS A 16 3.27 -43.22 13.14
CA HIS A 16 1.99 -42.54 13.06
C HIS A 16 2.10 -41.22 12.28
N ARG A 17 1.16 -41.05 11.33
CA ARG A 17 0.98 -39.89 10.45
C ARG A 17 0.65 -38.64 11.28
N ALA A 18 1.34 -37.54 11.01
CA ALA A 18 0.87 -36.19 11.31
C ALA A 18 1.16 -35.30 10.09
N GLY A 19 0.12 -34.69 9.54
CA GLY A 19 0.18 -33.82 8.37
C GLY A 19 1.02 -32.57 8.66
N GLY A 20 1.93 -32.27 7.75
CA GLY A 20 2.75 -31.06 7.79
C GLY A 20 1.90 -29.82 7.51
N ALA A 21 1.77 -28.97 8.52
CA ALA A 21 1.47 -27.56 8.32
C ALA A 21 2.79 -26.85 7.99
N GLN A 22 2.89 -26.30 6.79
CA GLN A 22 4.02 -25.47 6.38
C GLN A 22 4.08 -24.20 7.23
N SER A 23 5.23 -23.99 7.85
CA SER A 23 5.59 -22.83 8.64
C SER A 23 5.93 -21.63 7.74
N GLY A 24 5.03 -20.66 7.65
CA GLY A 24 5.37 -19.28 7.27
C GLY A 24 5.96 -18.57 8.49
N GLY A 25 7.27 -18.31 8.47
CA GLY A 25 7.99 -17.63 9.54
C GLY A 25 7.62 -16.15 9.61
N VAL A 26 7.00 -15.74 10.71
CA VAL A 26 6.84 -14.34 11.10
C VAL A 26 8.02 -13.96 12.00
N HIS A 27 8.74 -12.88 11.67
CA HIS A 27 9.79 -12.33 12.52
C HIS A 27 9.21 -11.94 13.91
N PRO A 28 9.85 -12.28 15.05
CA PRO A 28 9.23 -12.14 16.38
C PRO A 28 9.09 -10.71 16.92
N GLY A 29 9.46 -9.68 16.15
CA GLY A 29 9.54 -8.29 16.61
C GLY A 29 8.28 -7.44 16.39
N GLU A 30 7.47 -7.72 15.37
CA GLU A 30 6.39 -6.80 14.94
C GLU A 30 5.02 -7.11 15.56
N ALA A 31 4.87 -8.25 16.25
CA ALA A 31 3.60 -8.70 16.80
C ALA A 31 3.20 -8.08 18.15
N ARG A 32 4.02 -7.21 18.75
CA ARG A 32 3.72 -6.63 20.08
C ARG A 32 2.97 -5.30 20.06
N GLY A 33 2.85 -4.64 18.90
CA GLY A 33 2.23 -3.30 18.79
C GLY A 33 0.80 -3.27 18.25
N ALA A 34 0.40 -4.25 17.44
CA ALA A 34 -0.95 -4.30 16.86
C ALA A 34 -1.75 -5.43 17.50
N THR A 35 -2.44 -5.14 18.61
CA THR A 35 -3.43 -6.08 19.15
C THR A 35 -4.63 -6.12 18.22
N GLY A 36 -4.63 -7.06 17.27
CA GLY A 36 -5.78 -7.28 16.40
C GLY A 36 -7.06 -7.59 17.22
N PRO A 37 -8.26 -7.40 16.65
CA PRO A 37 -9.54 -7.63 17.33
C PRO A 37 -9.68 -9.02 17.98
N LYS A 38 -9.00 -10.03 17.42
CA LYS A 38 -8.93 -11.40 17.96
C LYS A 38 -8.20 -11.48 19.30
N GLU A 39 -7.12 -10.74 19.46
CA GLU A 39 -6.34 -10.73 20.71
C GLU A 39 -7.08 -9.92 21.78
N ALA A 40 -7.75 -8.82 21.40
CA ALA A 40 -8.63 -8.06 22.28
C ALA A 40 -9.83 -8.89 22.80
N LEU A 41 -10.48 -9.66 21.92
CA LEU A 41 -11.58 -10.57 22.30
C LEU A 41 -11.10 -11.76 23.15
N ARG A 42 -9.89 -12.28 22.89
CA ARG A 42 -9.29 -13.35 23.69
C ARG A 42 -8.89 -12.86 25.09
N ARG A 43 -8.38 -11.64 25.21
CA ARG A 43 -8.12 -10.96 26.50
C ARG A 43 -9.41 -10.67 27.26
N LEU A 44 -10.49 -10.30 26.58
CA LEU A 44 -11.84 -10.19 27.16
C LEU A 44 -12.37 -11.51 27.73
N GLY A 45 -12.13 -12.65 27.08
CA GLY A 45 -12.53 -13.95 27.60
C GLY A 45 -11.83 -14.30 28.92
N VAL A 46 -10.60 -13.82 29.12
CA VAL A 46 -9.83 -13.98 30.36
C VAL A 46 -10.22 -12.93 31.41
N ALA A 47 -10.47 -11.68 31.02
CA ALA A 47 -10.86 -10.59 31.92
C ALA A 47 -12.33 -10.66 32.37
N ALA A 48 -13.26 -11.11 31.52
CA ALA A 48 -14.67 -11.26 31.87
C ALA A 48 -14.92 -12.45 32.81
N GLY A 49 -14.01 -13.44 32.84
CA GLY A 49 -14.00 -14.51 33.85
C GLY A 49 -13.46 -14.07 35.21
N ALA A 50 -12.80 -12.90 35.26
CA ALA A 50 -12.29 -12.29 36.47
C ALA A 50 -12.96 -10.92 36.66
N ALA A 51 -14.26 -10.90 36.95
CA ALA A 51 -14.81 -9.79 37.72
C ALA A 51 -14.33 -9.99 39.16
N PRO A 52 -13.27 -9.29 39.63
CA PRO A 52 -12.86 -9.45 41.00
C PRO A 52 -13.91 -8.71 41.82
N GLN A 53 -14.42 -9.35 42.86
CA GLN A 53 -14.73 -8.59 44.08
C GLN A 53 -13.40 -7.97 44.52
N ALA A 54 -13.07 -6.80 43.98
CA ALA A 54 -11.84 -6.09 44.25
C ALA A 54 -11.89 -5.63 45.71
N GLY A 55 -11.12 -6.30 46.56
CA GLY A 55 -10.87 -5.87 47.92
C GLY A 55 -10.06 -4.57 47.92
N GLN A 56 -10.50 -3.59 48.70
CA GLN A 56 -9.76 -2.45 49.29
C GLN A 56 -8.75 -1.62 48.45
N GLY A 57 -8.59 -1.86 47.15
CA GLY A 57 -7.85 -1.01 46.21
C GLY A 57 -8.72 0.14 45.69
N ARG A 58 -8.09 1.22 45.19
CA ARG A 58 -8.80 2.40 44.67
C ARG A 58 -9.65 1.96 43.45
N PRO A 59 -10.98 2.10 43.48
CA PRO A 59 -11.82 1.63 42.40
C PRO A 59 -11.52 2.39 41.10
N ALA A 60 -11.65 1.72 39.96
CA ALA A 60 -11.57 2.39 38.67
C ALA A 60 -12.55 3.57 38.60
N PRO A 61 -12.17 4.72 38.01
CA PRO A 61 -13.05 5.87 37.86
C PRO A 61 -14.41 5.46 37.30
N ALA A 62 -15.51 5.92 37.91
CA ALA A 62 -16.87 5.52 37.55
C ALA A 62 -17.18 5.72 36.05
N ARG A 63 -16.53 6.72 35.45
CA ARG A 63 -16.60 6.99 34.02
C ARG A 63 -15.98 5.88 33.16
N GLU A 64 -14.76 5.45 33.46
CA GLU A 64 -14.08 4.37 32.71
C GLU A 64 -14.91 3.10 32.76
N VAL A 65 -15.50 2.79 33.91
CA VAL A 65 -16.41 1.65 34.08
C VAL A 65 -17.65 1.79 33.18
N LYS A 66 -18.22 3.00 33.07
CA LYS A 66 -19.39 3.25 32.22
C LYS A 66 -19.04 3.10 30.74
N GLU A 67 -17.93 3.69 30.29
CA GLU A 67 -17.46 3.63 28.90
C GLU A 67 -17.12 2.19 28.50
N ALA A 68 -16.39 1.45 29.34
CA ALA A 68 -16.06 0.04 29.11
C ALA A 68 -17.30 -0.86 29.04
N ARG A 69 -18.33 -0.60 29.88
CA ARG A 69 -19.61 -1.34 29.81
C ARG A 69 -20.34 -1.08 28.50
N ALA A 70 -20.43 0.19 28.07
CA ALA A 70 -21.07 0.55 26.81
C ALA A 70 -20.35 -0.11 25.61
N ALA A 71 -19.02 -0.05 25.59
CA ALA A 71 -18.19 -0.70 24.58
C ALA A 71 -18.43 -2.22 24.53
N ARG A 72 -18.43 -2.89 25.69
CA ARG A 72 -18.74 -4.32 25.78
C ARG A 72 -20.12 -4.64 25.24
N ASP A 73 -21.12 -3.87 25.62
CA ASP A 73 -22.51 -4.12 25.23
C ASP A 73 -22.69 -3.95 23.70
N LEU A 74 -22.00 -2.99 23.08
CA LEU A 74 -21.96 -2.86 21.62
C LEU A 74 -21.32 -4.10 20.96
N LEU A 75 -20.15 -4.52 21.43
CA LEU A 75 -19.43 -5.68 20.87
C LEU A 75 -20.25 -6.98 21.02
N TRP A 76 -21.00 -7.12 22.11
CA TRP A 76 -21.92 -8.25 22.29
C TRP A 76 -23.10 -8.22 21.32
N ARG A 77 -23.71 -7.05 21.10
CA ARG A 77 -24.77 -6.91 20.09
C ARG A 77 -24.25 -7.27 18.70
N LEU A 78 -23.10 -6.72 18.30
CA LEU A 78 -22.46 -7.05 17.03
C LEU A 78 -22.21 -8.55 16.89
N ARG A 79 -21.65 -9.19 17.93
CA ARG A 79 -21.41 -10.63 17.95
C ARG A 79 -22.70 -11.44 17.75
N ASN A 80 -23.77 -11.06 18.43
CA ASN A 80 -25.06 -11.74 18.29
C ASN A 80 -25.60 -11.60 16.87
N GLU A 81 -25.51 -10.41 16.26
CA GLU A 81 -25.92 -10.20 14.86
C GLU A 81 -25.11 -11.04 13.88
N LEU A 82 -23.81 -11.22 14.10
CA LEU A 82 -22.99 -12.14 13.30
C LEU A 82 -23.46 -13.59 13.41
N HIS A 83 -23.87 -14.02 14.61
CA HIS A 83 -24.37 -15.38 14.82
C HIS A 83 -25.74 -15.58 14.17
N TYR A 84 -26.63 -14.59 14.27
CA TYR A 84 -27.92 -14.61 13.57
C TYR A 84 -27.75 -14.61 12.05
N ALA A 85 -26.84 -13.79 11.52
CA ALA A 85 -26.59 -13.68 10.08
C ALA A 85 -25.97 -14.95 9.46
N THR A 86 -25.23 -15.73 10.24
CA THR A 86 -24.53 -16.93 9.76
C THR A 86 -25.19 -18.25 10.20
N GLY A 87 -26.17 -18.20 11.10
CA GLY A 87 -26.83 -19.39 11.66
C GLY A 87 -25.92 -20.29 12.50
N ARG A 88 -24.71 -19.81 12.83
CA ARG A 88 -23.69 -20.54 13.59
C ARG A 88 -22.86 -19.59 14.43
N ARG A 89 -22.03 -20.13 15.31
CA ARG A 89 -21.02 -19.34 16.02
C ARG A 89 -19.93 -18.89 15.02
N ASP A 90 -20.04 -17.67 14.53
CA ASP A 90 -19.03 -17.03 13.67
C ASP A 90 -18.76 -15.60 14.19
N ASP A 91 -17.53 -15.36 14.66
CA ASP A 91 -17.12 -14.07 15.24
C ASP A 91 -16.31 -13.22 14.23
N ARG A 92 -16.36 -13.57 12.94
CA ARG A 92 -15.60 -12.87 11.89
C ARG A 92 -16.44 -11.82 11.20
N LEU A 93 -15.94 -10.58 11.23
CA LEU A 93 -16.56 -9.42 10.59
C LEU A 93 -16.09 -9.28 9.12
N THR A 94 -16.42 -10.28 8.28
CA THR A 94 -16.17 -10.23 6.83
C THR A 94 -17.02 -9.15 6.15
N PHE A 95 -16.68 -8.73 4.91
CA PHE A 95 -17.44 -7.71 4.19
C PHE A 95 -18.94 -8.00 4.06
N ASP A 96 -19.31 -9.25 3.75
CA ASP A 96 -20.73 -9.67 3.72
C ASP A 96 -21.40 -9.52 5.10
N ASN A 97 -20.71 -9.98 6.14
CA ASN A 97 -21.19 -9.88 7.51
C ASN A 97 -21.27 -8.44 8.01
N GLN A 98 -20.36 -7.55 7.60
CA GLN A 98 -20.40 -6.12 7.93
C GLN A 98 -21.68 -5.47 7.43
N ARG A 99 -22.06 -5.76 6.17
CA ARG A 99 -23.29 -5.22 5.57
C ARG A 99 -24.54 -5.70 6.31
N ARG A 100 -24.62 -7.02 6.56
CA ARG A 100 -25.73 -7.62 7.30
C ARG A 100 -25.85 -7.07 8.71
N ALA A 101 -24.74 -7.01 9.45
CA ALA A 101 -24.69 -6.48 10.80
C ALA A 101 -25.03 -4.98 10.87
N ALA A 102 -24.51 -4.16 9.94
CA ALA A 102 -24.82 -2.73 9.89
C ALA A 102 -26.32 -2.49 9.72
N THR A 103 -26.96 -3.26 8.83
CA THR A 103 -28.41 -3.19 8.59
C THR A 103 -29.20 -3.62 9.83
N ALA A 104 -28.83 -4.76 10.43
CA ALA A 104 -29.53 -5.31 11.60
C ALA A 104 -29.41 -4.41 12.84
N LEU A 105 -28.26 -3.74 13.02
CA LEU A 105 -28.04 -2.77 14.10
C LEU A 105 -28.62 -1.38 13.81
N GLY A 106 -29.23 -1.17 12.63
CA GLY A 106 -29.97 0.05 12.29
C GLY A 106 -29.13 1.19 11.71
N TYR A 107 -27.88 0.94 11.30
CA TYR A 107 -27.05 1.93 10.62
C TYR A 107 -27.59 2.22 9.21
N ARG A 108 -27.45 3.48 8.78
CA ARG A 108 -27.91 3.94 7.47
C ARG A 108 -26.86 4.79 6.78
N ASP A 109 -26.78 4.70 5.47
CA ASP A 109 -25.88 5.54 4.68
C ASP A 109 -26.25 7.01 4.85
N SER A 110 -25.23 7.86 4.94
CA SER A 110 -25.34 9.32 4.93
C SER A 110 -24.60 9.87 3.70
N PRO A 111 -24.80 11.15 3.32
CA PRO A 111 -24.07 11.74 2.21
C PRO A 111 -22.53 11.71 2.35
N THR A 112 -22.02 11.56 3.58
CA THR A 112 -20.59 11.68 3.90
C THR A 112 -19.95 10.40 4.45
N GLU A 113 -20.75 9.39 4.80
CA GLU A 113 -20.28 8.16 5.48
C GLU A 113 -21.25 7.00 5.28
N LEU A 114 -20.73 5.84 4.88
CA LEU A 114 -21.51 4.62 4.68
C LEU A 114 -21.93 4.00 6.03
N ALA A 115 -23.07 3.29 6.06
CA ALA A 115 -23.58 2.57 7.24
C ALA A 115 -22.53 1.60 7.81
N ILE A 116 -21.79 0.94 6.93
CA ILE A 116 -20.73 0.00 7.29
C ILE A 116 -19.54 0.74 7.91
N GLU A 117 -19.16 1.90 7.38
CA GLU A 117 -18.07 2.71 7.93
C GLU A 117 -18.42 3.24 9.32
N GLN A 118 -19.67 3.64 9.54
CA GLN A 118 -20.20 4.02 10.86
C GLN A 118 -20.11 2.86 11.86
N LEU A 119 -20.60 1.67 11.49
CA LEU A 119 -20.49 0.47 12.33
C LEU A 119 -19.04 0.15 12.66
N MET A 120 -18.17 0.16 11.64
CA MET A 120 -16.74 -0.13 11.81
C MET A 120 -16.06 0.88 12.74
N ARG A 121 -16.40 2.17 12.62
CA ARG A 121 -15.92 3.22 13.52
C ARG A 121 -16.30 2.95 14.97
N GLU A 122 -17.58 2.72 15.25
CA GLU A 122 -18.05 2.46 16.62
C GLU A 122 -17.44 1.17 17.18
N THR A 123 -17.30 0.14 16.34
CA THR A 123 -16.65 -1.11 16.72
C THR A 123 -15.18 -0.90 17.09
N TYR A 124 -14.44 -0.11 16.30
CA TYR A 124 -13.03 0.17 16.56
C TYR A 124 -12.85 0.97 17.86
N ILE A 125 -13.68 2.00 18.08
CA ILE A 125 -13.70 2.77 19.33
C ILE A 125 -13.98 1.83 20.51
N ALA A 126 -15.00 0.96 20.42
CA ALA A 126 -15.32 0.03 21.50
C ALA A 126 -14.17 -0.95 21.80
N LEU A 127 -13.47 -1.45 20.78
CA LEU A 127 -12.29 -2.30 20.98
C LEU A 127 -11.16 -1.55 21.69
N GLN A 128 -10.89 -0.30 21.29
CA GLN A 128 -9.89 0.56 21.94
C GLN A 128 -10.24 0.84 23.41
N GLU A 129 -11.49 1.17 23.71
CA GLU A 129 -11.93 1.43 25.09
C GLU A 129 -11.80 0.20 25.99
N ILE A 130 -12.12 -0.99 25.47
CA ILE A 130 -11.89 -2.25 26.21
C ILE A 130 -10.41 -2.51 26.43
N ALA A 131 -9.56 -2.31 25.42
CA ALA A 131 -8.12 -2.51 25.55
C ALA A 131 -7.53 -1.57 26.60
N ARG A 132 -7.87 -0.28 26.53
CA ARG A 132 -7.46 0.75 27.50
C ARG A 132 -7.91 0.41 28.92
N ALA A 133 -9.18 0.08 29.11
CA ALA A 133 -9.71 -0.26 30.43
C ALA A 133 -9.03 -1.52 31.01
N SER A 134 -8.73 -2.50 30.16
CA SER A 134 -8.03 -3.73 30.54
C SER A 134 -6.59 -3.44 30.96
N ASP A 135 -5.86 -2.63 30.18
CA ASP A 135 -4.48 -2.24 30.48
C ASP A 135 -4.41 -1.41 31.77
N ALA A 136 -5.35 -0.49 31.98
CA ALA A 136 -5.43 0.29 33.21
C ALA A 136 -5.69 -0.60 34.43
N LEU A 137 -6.56 -1.61 34.30
CA LEU A 137 -6.83 -2.58 35.38
C LEU A 137 -5.58 -3.43 35.68
N ILE A 138 -4.93 -3.97 34.65
CA ILE A 138 -3.70 -4.75 34.79
C ILE A 138 -2.61 -3.91 35.45
N ASP A 139 -2.45 -2.65 35.03
CA ASP A 139 -1.45 -1.74 35.59
C ASP A 139 -1.70 -1.46 37.08
N ARG A 140 -2.94 -1.12 37.45
CA ARG A 140 -3.33 -0.91 38.86
C ARG A 140 -3.08 -2.17 39.70
N CYS A 141 -3.49 -3.35 39.23
CA CYS A 141 -3.24 -4.60 39.96
C CYS A 141 -1.73 -4.96 40.06
N ALA A 142 -0.96 -4.72 38.98
CA ALA A 142 0.46 -5.06 38.93
C ALA A 142 1.35 -4.11 39.75
N VAL A 143 0.89 -2.88 40.01
CA VAL A 143 1.70 -1.85 40.67
C VAL A 143 1.19 -1.53 42.07
N GLU A 144 -0.13 -1.45 42.27
CA GLU A 144 -0.75 -1.09 43.55
C GLU A 144 -1.00 -2.33 44.44
N ASP A 145 -1.41 -3.46 43.84
CA ASP A 145 -1.82 -4.68 44.57
C ASP A 145 -0.80 -5.84 44.53
N ALA A 146 0.38 -5.65 43.92
CA ALA A 146 1.36 -6.72 43.81
C ALA A 146 1.78 -7.26 45.20
N PRO A 147 1.69 -8.59 45.45
CA PRO A 147 2.11 -9.17 46.71
C PRO A 147 3.60 -8.92 46.90
N ARG A 148 3.94 -8.05 47.85
CA ARG A 148 5.33 -7.80 48.22
C ARG A 148 5.87 -9.09 48.86
N PRO A 149 6.97 -9.69 48.38
CA PRO A 149 7.54 -10.85 49.04
C PRO A 149 7.90 -10.44 50.47
N ALA A 150 7.24 -11.06 51.44
CA ALA A 150 7.66 -10.99 52.84
C ALA A 150 8.98 -11.76 52.93
N GLY A 151 10.09 -11.04 52.77
CA GLY A 151 11.40 -11.60 53.08
C GLY A 151 11.48 -11.94 54.56
N ILE A 152 12.38 -12.88 54.90
CA ILE A 152 12.66 -13.36 56.26
C ILE A 152 13.05 -12.20 57.23
N PHE A 153 13.37 -11.01 56.69
CA PHE A 153 13.76 -9.81 57.44
C PHE A 153 12.75 -8.63 57.35
N GLY A 154 11.47 -8.90 57.11
CA GLY A 154 10.40 -7.89 57.18
C GLY A 154 10.08 -7.17 55.86
N ARG A 155 9.08 -6.28 55.90
CA ARG A 155 8.60 -5.52 54.73
C ARG A 155 9.72 -4.61 54.19
N ARG A 156 10.19 -4.83 52.96
CA ARG A 156 11.07 -3.88 52.26
C ARG A 156 10.38 -2.50 52.22
N PRO A 157 11.08 -1.40 52.57
CA PRO A 157 10.52 -0.06 52.47
C PRO A 157 10.19 0.27 50.99
N PRO A 158 9.16 1.09 50.74
CA PRO A 158 8.83 1.50 49.37
C PRO A 158 10.03 2.22 48.75
N ILE A 159 10.39 1.82 47.53
CA ILE A 159 11.40 2.55 46.75
C ILE A 159 10.79 3.92 46.43
N PRO A 160 11.42 5.03 46.87
CA PRO A 160 10.90 6.35 46.57
C PRO A 160 10.92 6.60 45.06
N PRO A 161 9.96 7.38 44.51
CA PRO A 161 10.03 7.81 43.12
C PRO A 161 11.37 8.47 42.81
N LYS A 162 11.94 8.19 41.64
CA LYS A 162 13.16 8.84 41.16
C LYS A 162 12.76 10.04 40.28
N PRO A 163 13.07 11.29 40.66
CA PRO A 163 12.79 12.45 39.82
C PRO A 163 13.48 12.32 38.45
N ILE A 164 12.75 12.65 37.39
CA ILE A 164 13.29 12.81 36.03
C ILE A 164 13.62 14.29 35.83
N ASP A 165 12.63 15.14 36.08
CA ASP A 165 12.73 16.60 36.06
C ASP A 165 11.71 17.22 37.03
N ASN A 166 11.39 18.51 36.88
CA ASN A 166 10.45 19.24 37.73
C ASN A 166 8.98 18.83 37.55
N ALA A 167 8.63 18.15 36.45
CA ALA A 167 7.26 17.71 36.15
C ALA A 167 7.10 16.19 36.32
N PHE A 168 8.11 15.41 35.95
CA PHE A 168 8.04 13.96 35.84
C PHE A 168 8.97 13.22 36.80
N GLN A 169 8.55 12.00 37.16
CA GLN A 169 9.29 11.07 38.00
C GLN A 169 9.06 9.63 37.54
N LEU A 170 10.04 8.77 37.79
CA LEU A 170 9.95 7.34 37.60
C LEU A 170 9.49 6.67 38.89
N TRP A 171 8.36 5.99 38.84
CA TRP A 171 7.79 5.26 39.96
C TRP A 171 7.47 3.83 39.53
N GLN A 172 8.06 2.84 40.21
CA GLN A 172 7.88 1.41 39.90
C GLN A 172 8.12 1.06 38.42
N GLY A 173 9.13 1.67 37.79
CA GLY A 173 9.46 1.46 36.38
C GLY A 173 8.50 2.14 35.39
N ARG A 174 7.70 3.11 35.85
CA ARG A 174 6.73 3.86 35.02
C ARG A 174 6.93 5.35 35.16
N VAL A 175 6.72 6.09 34.07
CA VAL A 175 6.77 7.55 34.09
C VAL A 175 5.45 8.09 34.63
N THR A 176 5.52 8.98 35.63
CA THR A 176 4.36 9.65 36.22
C THR A 176 4.70 11.09 36.57
N VAL A 177 3.72 11.84 37.07
CA VAL A 177 3.85 13.26 37.42
C VAL A 177 4.17 13.44 38.91
N HIS A 178 4.81 14.55 39.28
CA HIS A 178 5.03 14.92 40.69
C HIS A 178 3.73 15.32 41.40
N ASP A 179 2.83 16.02 40.70
CA ASP A 179 1.55 16.46 41.23
C ASP A 179 0.47 16.53 40.14
N ARG A 180 -0.79 16.64 40.57
CA ARG A 180 -1.95 16.58 39.69
C ARG A 180 -2.15 17.81 38.78
N GLU A 181 -1.50 18.93 39.09
CA GLU A 181 -1.71 20.21 38.40
C GLU A 181 -0.61 20.48 37.35
N VAL A 182 0.32 19.54 37.13
CA VAL A 182 1.43 19.65 36.15
C VAL A 182 0.91 20.10 34.77
N PHE A 183 -0.09 19.40 34.24
CA PHE A 183 -0.60 19.69 32.89
C PHE A 183 -1.40 20.99 32.83
N ALA A 184 -2.08 21.36 33.92
CA ALA A 184 -2.80 22.63 34.01
C ALA A 184 -1.83 23.83 34.02
N ARG A 185 -0.64 23.67 34.60
CA ARG A 185 0.42 24.70 34.59
C ARG A 185 1.13 24.80 33.24
N ARG A 186 1.35 23.67 32.56
CA ARG A 186 2.00 23.60 31.24
C ARG A 186 1.31 22.55 30.37
N PRO A 187 0.32 22.94 29.53
CA PRO A 187 -0.38 22.00 28.65
C PRO A 187 0.54 21.24 27.69
N ALA A 188 1.69 21.82 27.32
CA ALA A 188 2.71 21.16 26.53
C ALA A 188 3.25 19.85 27.15
N ASP A 189 3.17 19.70 28.49
CA ASP A 189 3.54 18.46 29.17
C ASP A 189 2.60 17.27 28.86
N LEU A 190 1.41 17.53 28.30
CA LEU A 190 0.52 16.50 27.76
C LEU A 190 1.22 15.68 26.66
N VAL A 191 2.07 16.35 25.86
CA VAL A 191 2.83 15.72 24.78
C VAL A 191 4.16 15.19 25.31
N ARG A 192 4.88 16.05 26.05
CA ARG A 192 6.26 15.79 26.47
C ARG A 192 6.41 14.53 27.31
N ILE A 193 5.40 14.18 28.13
CA ILE A 193 5.45 12.98 28.98
C ILE A 193 5.68 11.69 28.17
N PHE A 194 5.14 11.60 26.95
CA PHE A 194 5.32 10.42 26.10
C PHE A 194 6.71 10.38 25.44
N ALA A 195 7.23 11.53 25.04
CA ALA A 195 8.61 11.63 24.56
C ALA A 195 9.61 11.19 25.65
N VAL A 196 9.36 11.60 26.90
CA VAL A 196 10.13 11.18 28.09
C VAL A 196 9.96 9.69 28.36
N ALA A 197 8.74 9.16 28.31
CA ALA A 197 8.46 7.73 28.46
C ALA A 197 9.28 6.87 27.49
N GLU A 198 9.33 7.26 26.21
CA GLU A 198 10.14 6.59 25.19
C GLU A 198 11.64 6.69 25.48
N THR A 199 12.15 7.86 25.89
CA THR A 199 13.57 8.04 26.26
C THR A 199 14.01 7.14 27.41
N TYR A 200 13.14 6.95 28.40
CA TYR A 200 13.43 6.09 29.56
C TYR A 200 13.07 4.61 29.32
N GLY A 201 12.52 4.26 28.16
CA GLY A 201 12.05 2.89 27.88
C GLY A 201 10.98 2.42 28.87
N ALA A 202 10.19 3.34 29.41
CA ALA A 202 9.26 3.11 30.51
C ALA A 202 7.85 3.61 30.16
N PRO A 203 6.79 2.80 30.33
CA PRO A 203 5.44 3.22 29.98
C PRO A 203 4.95 4.33 30.93
N VAL A 204 4.06 5.19 30.43
CA VAL A 204 3.35 6.17 31.26
C VAL A 204 2.39 5.45 32.20
N TYR A 205 2.48 5.76 33.50
CA TYR A 205 1.65 5.18 34.55
C TYR A 205 0.16 5.52 34.37
N SER A 206 -0.74 4.58 34.64
CA SER A 206 -2.19 4.76 34.47
C SER A 206 -2.76 5.98 35.21
N TYR A 207 -2.27 6.29 36.42
CA TYR A 207 -2.67 7.52 37.12
C TYR A 207 -2.37 8.79 36.31
N ALA A 208 -1.19 8.86 35.67
CA ALA A 208 -0.86 10.02 34.83
C ALA A 208 -1.73 10.03 33.56
N ARG A 209 -2.04 8.87 32.97
CA ARG A 209 -2.98 8.77 31.83
C ARG A 209 -4.38 9.27 32.18
N ASP A 210 -4.88 8.99 33.38
CA ASP A 210 -6.17 9.48 33.85
C ASP A 210 -6.19 11.00 33.95
N LEU A 211 -5.11 11.60 34.48
CA LEU A 211 -4.94 13.05 34.55
C LEU A 211 -4.85 13.68 33.15
N LEU A 212 -4.11 13.06 32.22
CA LEU A 212 -4.01 13.52 30.83
C LEU A 212 -5.39 13.60 30.18
N VAL A 213 -6.21 12.55 30.30
CA VAL A 213 -7.56 12.51 29.69
C VAL A 213 -8.49 13.56 30.29
N GLN A 214 -8.42 13.76 31.61
CA GLN A 214 -9.19 14.80 32.29
C GLN A 214 -8.79 16.20 31.80
N GLU A 215 -7.49 16.42 31.66
CA GLU A 215 -6.96 17.72 31.25
C GLU A 215 -7.27 18.04 29.78
N VAL A 216 -7.14 17.07 28.88
CA VAL A 216 -7.53 17.24 27.46
C VAL A 216 -8.99 17.68 27.35
N GLN A 217 -9.87 17.11 28.17
CA GLN A 217 -11.29 17.49 28.19
C GLN A 217 -11.54 18.86 28.82
N ARG A 218 -10.77 19.21 29.85
CA ARG A 218 -10.83 20.52 30.50
C ARG A 218 -10.41 21.63 29.55
N LEU A 219 -9.34 21.42 28.78
CA LEU A 219 -8.82 22.38 27.80
C LEU A 219 -9.74 22.49 26.58
N GLY A 220 -10.41 21.40 26.19
CA GLY A 220 -11.27 21.38 25.01
C GLY A 220 -10.49 21.84 23.76
N PRO A 221 -10.98 22.83 23.00
CA PRO A 221 -10.28 23.37 21.83
C PRO A 221 -8.97 24.11 22.14
N GLY A 222 -8.68 24.43 23.40
CA GLY A 222 -7.53 25.28 23.76
C GLY A 222 -6.18 24.71 23.35
N LEU A 223 -6.02 23.38 23.40
CA LEU A 223 -4.77 22.71 23.04
C LEU A 223 -4.40 22.90 21.56
N ALA A 224 -5.39 23.06 20.67
CA ALA A 224 -5.18 23.27 19.23
C ALA A 224 -4.53 24.62 18.88
N THR A 225 -4.48 25.54 19.86
CA THR A 225 -3.86 26.87 19.72
C THR A 225 -2.61 27.03 20.60
N ASP A 226 -2.26 26.02 21.39
CA ASP A 226 -1.10 26.05 22.29
C ASP A 226 0.19 25.78 21.49
N ARG A 227 0.95 26.85 21.23
CA ARG A 227 2.18 26.78 20.42
C ARG A 227 3.28 25.96 21.09
N ASP A 228 3.36 25.95 22.42
CA ASP A 228 4.36 25.18 23.13
C ASP A 228 4.04 23.68 23.00
N ALA A 229 2.77 23.28 23.07
CA ALA A 229 2.36 21.90 22.87
C ALA A 229 2.64 21.40 21.44
N HIS A 230 2.39 22.24 20.43
CA HIS A 230 2.78 21.93 19.05
C HIS A 230 4.29 21.82 18.89
N PHE A 231 5.06 22.70 19.53
CA PHE A 231 6.51 22.66 19.48
C PHE A 231 7.09 21.39 20.13
N GLU A 232 6.60 20.97 21.30
CA GLU A 232 6.99 19.69 21.91
C GLU A 232 6.70 18.50 20.98
N PHE A 233 5.57 18.54 20.27
CA PHE A 233 5.22 17.50 19.29
C PHE A 233 6.13 17.53 18.06
N TRP A 234 6.44 18.71 17.52
CA TRP A 234 7.37 18.86 16.39
C TRP A 234 8.77 18.35 16.76
N GLN A 235 9.28 18.74 17.93
CA GLN A 235 10.57 18.24 18.45
C GLN A 235 10.58 16.72 18.57
N TYR A 236 9.48 16.12 19.03
CA TYR A 236 9.34 14.67 19.09
C TYR A 236 9.40 14.03 17.70
N LEU A 237 8.66 14.55 16.71
CA LEU A 237 8.65 14.01 15.34
C LEU A 237 10.04 14.01 14.68
N VAL A 238 10.85 15.05 14.93
CA VAL A 238 12.18 15.16 14.33
C VAL A 238 13.30 14.53 15.17
N ARG A 239 13.02 14.05 16.38
CA ARG A 239 14.03 13.53 17.31
C ARG A 239 14.82 12.35 16.71
N GLU A 240 16.14 12.46 16.76
CA GLU A 240 17.04 11.40 16.30
C GLU A 240 16.92 10.14 17.16
N GLY A 241 16.99 8.97 16.52
CA GLY A 241 16.92 7.66 17.17
C GLY A 241 15.53 7.25 17.70
N SER A 242 14.52 8.12 17.59
CA SER A 242 13.15 7.80 17.99
C SER A 242 12.46 6.95 16.93
N GLU A 243 11.79 5.87 17.34
CA GLU A 243 11.05 4.98 16.42
C GLU A 243 9.54 5.24 16.41
N GLY A 244 9.08 6.28 17.11
CA GLY A 244 7.67 6.69 17.09
C GLY A 244 6.77 5.98 18.11
N GLN A 245 7.34 5.35 19.15
CA GLN A 245 6.57 4.56 20.12
C GLN A 245 5.55 5.40 20.90
N ALA A 246 5.81 6.70 21.09
CA ALA A 246 4.89 7.63 21.74
C ALA A 246 3.70 8.07 20.86
N LEU A 247 3.71 7.86 19.55
CA LEU A 247 2.59 8.27 18.66
C LEU A 247 1.29 7.52 18.96
N ALA A 248 1.36 6.20 19.17
CA ALA A 248 0.19 5.38 19.48
C ALA A 248 -0.54 5.84 20.76
N PRO A 249 0.11 5.96 21.93
CA PRO A 249 -0.59 6.41 23.13
C PRO A 249 -1.05 7.88 23.07
N LEU A 250 -0.32 8.77 22.36
CA LEU A 250 -0.80 10.14 22.09
C LEU A 250 -2.11 10.15 21.31
N HIS A 251 -2.23 9.25 20.32
CA HIS A 251 -3.43 9.10 19.52
C HIS A 251 -4.58 8.46 20.32
N GLU A 252 -4.32 7.35 21.02
CA GLU A 252 -5.31 6.60 21.82
C GLU A 252 -5.95 7.45 22.91
N LEU A 253 -5.18 8.32 23.57
CA LEU A 253 -5.68 9.20 24.63
C LEU A 253 -6.34 10.48 24.09
N GLY A 254 -6.43 10.63 22.75
CA GLY A 254 -7.07 11.76 22.09
C GLY A 254 -6.24 13.05 22.07
N ILE A 255 -4.98 13.02 22.54
CA ILE A 255 -4.10 14.20 22.57
C ILE A 255 -3.79 14.65 21.14
N LEU A 256 -3.52 13.71 20.23
CA LEU A 256 -3.26 14.04 18.82
C LEU A 256 -4.47 14.74 18.17
N GLY A 257 -5.69 14.27 18.44
CA GLY A 257 -6.92 14.90 17.94
C GLY A 257 -7.23 16.26 18.58
N ALA A 258 -6.75 16.49 19.82
CA ALA A 258 -6.88 17.77 20.50
C ALA A 258 -5.86 18.81 20.02
N LEU A 259 -4.64 18.39 19.67
CA LEU A 259 -3.64 19.24 19.00
C LEU A 259 -4.05 19.58 17.56
N PHE A 260 -4.55 18.59 16.84
CA PHE A 260 -4.93 18.70 15.44
C PHE A 260 -6.40 18.31 15.28
N PRO A 261 -7.35 19.24 15.50
CA PRO A 261 -8.78 18.98 15.34
C PRO A 261 -9.13 18.37 13.97
N GLU A 262 -8.38 18.73 12.93
CA GLU A 262 -8.48 18.19 11.58
C GLU A 262 -8.21 16.68 11.53
N VAL A 263 -7.19 16.22 12.29
CA VAL A 263 -6.88 14.78 12.48
C VAL A 263 -7.92 14.13 13.40
N GLY A 264 -8.36 14.83 14.44
CA GLY A 264 -9.40 14.36 15.36
C GLY A 264 -10.70 13.96 14.67
N ARG A 265 -11.07 14.66 13.57
CA ARG A 265 -12.22 14.33 12.72
C ARG A 265 -12.11 12.95 12.03
N LEU A 266 -10.89 12.47 11.82
CA LEU A 266 -10.60 11.18 11.18
C LEU A 266 -10.56 10.03 12.18
N ARG A 267 -10.83 10.28 13.48
CA ARG A 267 -10.75 9.26 14.52
C ARG A 267 -11.65 8.07 14.21
N ALA A 268 -11.06 6.88 14.21
CA ALA A 268 -11.67 5.60 13.90
C ALA A 268 -12.42 5.57 12.56
N ARG A 269 -12.06 6.46 11.63
CA ARG A 269 -12.72 6.51 10.31
C ARG A 269 -12.29 5.33 9.47
N ALA A 270 -13.15 4.33 9.37
CA ALA A 270 -12.94 3.17 8.52
C ALA A 270 -13.12 3.56 7.05
N GLN A 271 -12.38 2.90 6.17
CA GLN A 271 -12.64 2.95 4.74
C GLN A 271 -13.15 1.60 4.31
N HIS A 272 -14.30 1.58 3.64
CA HIS A 272 -14.83 0.34 3.10
C HIS A 272 -14.07 -0.07 1.83
N SER A 273 -12.86 -0.60 2.00
CA SER A 273 -11.97 -1.09 0.93
C SER A 273 -11.26 -2.37 1.37
N LEU A 274 -10.90 -3.23 0.42
CA LEU A 274 -10.19 -4.50 0.68
C LEU A 274 -8.77 -4.31 1.26
N TYR A 275 -8.19 -3.11 1.15
CA TYR A 275 -6.78 -2.85 1.44
C TYR A 275 -6.57 -1.98 2.67
N HIS A 276 -7.55 -1.11 3.00
CA HIS A 276 -7.49 -0.30 4.22
C HIS A 276 -7.96 -1.15 5.40
N VAL A 277 -7.03 -1.96 5.92
CA VAL A 277 -7.25 -2.76 7.14
C VAL A 277 -7.30 -1.85 8.37
N TYR A 278 -6.61 -0.71 8.31
CA TYR A 278 -6.57 0.29 9.36
C TYR A 278 -7.53 1.45 9.08
N THR A 279 -8.07 2.03 10.15
CA THR A 279 -8.77 3.31 10.08
C THR A 279 -7.77 4.40 9.69
N VAL A 280 -8.25 5.50 9.10
CA VAL A 280 -7.39 6.56 8.52
C VAL A 280 -6.38 7.09 9.53
N ASP A 281 -6.83 7.39 10.74
CA ASP A 281 -6.00 7.86 11.84
C ASP A 281 -4.90 6.87 12.27
N THR A 282 -5.24 5.58 12.39
CA THR A 282 -4.30 4.52 12.74
C THR A 282 -3.26 4.31 11.63
N HIS A 283 -3.70 4.36 10.37
CA HIS A 283 -2.81 4.34 9.22
C HIS A 283 -1.81 5.51 9.26
N THR A 284 -2.27 6.74 9.53
CA THR A 284 -1.38 7.91 9.67
C THR A 284 -0.33 7.71 10.78
N VAL A 285 -0.72 7.15 11.93
CA VAL A 285 0.21 6.84 13.02
C VAL A 285 1.26 5.83 12.57
N PHE A 286 0.86 4.75 11.88
CA PHE A 286 1.81 3.76 11.37
C PHE A 286 2.74 4.30 10.29
N ALA A 287 2.23 5.17 9.41
CA ALA A 287 3.06 5.82 8.39
C ALA A 287 4.13 6.72 9.03
N LEU A 288 3.76 7.53 10.03
CA LEU A 288 4.70 8.34 10.80
C LEU A 288 5.75 7.47 11.52
N GLN A 289 5.33 6.40 12.20
CA GLN A 289 6.24 5.46 12.85
C GLN A 289 7.23 4.84 11.85
N ARG A 290 6.76 4.44 10.67
CA ARG A 290 7.63 3.89 9.63
C ARG A 290 8.66 4.92 9.15
N LEU A 291 8.26 6.18 8.94
CA LEU A 291 9.20 7.25 8.58
C LEU A 291 10.22 7.52 9.69
N MET A 292 9.79 7.52 10.96
CA MET A 292 10.67 7.65 12.11
C MET A 292 11.67 6.48 12.19
N ARG A 293 11.23 5.24 11.93
CA ARG A 293 12.11 4.05 11.85
C ARG A 293 13.14 4.14 10.72
N LEU A 294 12.78 4.67 9.54
CA LEU A 294 13.75 4.97 8.48
C LEU A 294 14.81 5.96 8.99
N ARG A 295 14.39 7.08 9.59
CA ARG A 295 15.31 8.10 10.13
C ARG A 295 16.19 7.57 11.26
N ALA A 296 15.67 6.68 12.11
CA ALA A 296 16.43 6.01 13.17
C ALA A 296 17.41 4.94 12.64
N GLY A 297 17.29 4.55 11.36
CA GLY A 297 18.10 3.48 10.76
C GLY A 297 17.61 2.06 11.06
N ALA A 298 16.44 1.91 11.71
CA ALA A 298 15.87 0.62 12.08
C ALA A 298 15.43 -0.22 10.87
N LEU A 299 15.34 0.39 9.68
CA LEU A 299 14.97 -0.26 8.42
C LEU A 299 16.13 -0.34 7.41
N SER A 300 17.39 -0.18 7.86
CA SER A 300 18.56 -0.16 6.97
C SER A 300 18.73 -1.46 6.16
N ASP A 301 18.37 -2.61 6.73
CA ASP A 301 18.52 -3.91 6.06
C ASP A 301 17.41 -4.16 5.03
N ALA A 302 16.18 -3.77 5.37
CA ALA A 302 15.01 -3.98 4.51
C ALA A 302 14.92 -2.92 3.40
N GLU A 303 15.28 -1.67 3.71
CA GLU A 303 15.05 -0.50 2.85
C GLU A 303 16.26 0.45 2.88
N PRO A 304 17.44 0.01 2.40
CA PRO A 304 18.71 0.73 2.56
C PRO A 304 18.72 2.10 1.89
N GLU A 305 18.18 2.20 0.67
CA GLU A 305 18.16 3.46 -0.08
C GLU A 305 17.22 4.49 0.57
N LEU A 306 15.99 4.08 0.89
CA LEU A 306 15.00 4.94 1.57
C LEU A 306 15.52 5.41 2.93
N THR A 307 16.21 4.52 3.66
CA THR A 307 16.84 4.86 4.94
C THR A 307 17.93 5.92 4.76
N ARG A 308 18.78 5.79 3.73
CA ARG A 308 19.81 6.78 3.41
C ARG A 308 19.19 8.14 3.07
N ILE A 309 18.16 8.17 2.22
CA ILE A 309 17.47 9.40 1.81
C ILE A 309 16.79 10.06 3.02
N ALA A 310 16.06 9.28 3.85
CA ALA A 310 15.38 9.79 5.04
C ALA A 310 16.34 10.42 6.06
N ARG A 311 17.55 9.87 6.20
CA ARG A 311 18.59 10.40 7.10
C ARG A 311 19.29 11.63 6.54
N ALA A 312 19.34 11.77 5.21
CA ALA A 312 19.96 12.91 4.53
C ALA A 312 19.00 14.11 4.36
N GLN A 313 17.69 13.90 4.54
CA GLN A 313 16.67 14.93 4.41
C GLN A 313 16.91 16.10 5.37
N GLN A 314 17.04 17.32 4.82
CA GLN A 314 17.36 18.55 5.56
C GLN A 314 16.14 19.17 6.25
N ARG A 315 14.93 18.92 5.73
CA ARG A 315 13.68 19.47 6.28
C ARG A 315 12.71 18.37 6.77
N PRO A 316 13.12 17.55 7.76
CA PRO A 316 12.33 16.40 8.21
C PRO A 316 10.99 16.80 8.84
N LEU A 317 10.87 18.00 9.44
CA LEU A 317 9.61 18.46 10.03
C LEU A 317 8.53 18.67 8.96
N VAL A 318 8.89 19.32 7.83
CA VAL A 318 7.98 19.54 6.69
C VAL A 318 7.48 18.20 6.14
N LEU A 319 8.38 17.24 5.94
CA LEU A 319 8.02 15.88 5.52
C LEU A 319 7.08 15.19 6.52
N MET A 320 7.40 15.24 7.82
CA MET A 320 6.58 14.62 8.87
C MET A 320 5.17 15.25 8.95
N LEU A 321 5.06 16.56 8.81
CA LEU A 321 3.77 17.25 8.79
C LEU A 321 2.99 16.96 7.50
N GLY A 322 3.67 16.90 6.35
CA GLY A 322 3.08 16.46 5.09
C GLY A 322 2.48 15.05 5.22
N LEU A 323 3.19 14.13 5.87
CA LEU A 323 2.72 12.77 6.11
C LEU A 323 1.60 12.71 7.17
N LEU A 324 1.68 13.48 8.25
CA LEU A 324 0.59 13.60 9.23
C LEU A 324 -0.71 14.09 8.58
N PHE A 325 -0.60 14.97 7.57
CA PHE A 325 -1.74 15.65 6.98
C PHE A 325 -2.20 15.14 5.61
N HIS A 326 -1.49 14.18 5.00
CA HIS A 326 -1.73 13.75 3.61
C HIS A 326 -3.20 13.37 3.34
N ASP A 327 -3.86 12.78 4.34
CA ASP A 327 -5.22 12.25 4.24
C ASP A 327 -6.30 13.13 4.87
N LEU A 328 -5.98 14.37 5.29
CA LEU A 328 -6.90 15.25 6.03
C LEU A 328 -8.21 15.52 5.33
N GLY A 329 -8.25 15.56 4.00
CA GLY A 329 -9.48 15.86 3.27
C GLY A 329 -10.46 14.69 3.15
N LYS A 330 -10.10 13.49 3.64
CA LYS A 330 -10.97 12.31 3.50
C LYS A 330 -12.33 12.60 4.17
N GLY A 331 -13.40 12.37 3.41
CA GLY A 331 -14.78 12.62 3.86
C GLY A 331 -15.30 14.04 3.64
N LEU A 332 -14.54 14.90 2.96
CA LEU A 332 -14.93 16.26 2.60
C LEU A 332 -15.26 16.41 1.11
N GLY A 333 -15.56 15.31 0.42
CA GLY A 333 -15.92 15.28 -0.99
C GLY A 333 -14.97 14.43 -1.85
N PRO A 334 -15.06 14.55 -3.19
CA PRO A 334 -14.37 13.68 -4.13
C PRO A 334 -12.87 13.96 -4.30
N ASP A 335 -12.42 15.19 -4.02
CA ASP A 335 -11.00 15.58 -4.08
C ASP A 335 -10.45 15.83 -2.68
N HIS A 336 -10.01 14.76 -2.01
CA HIS A 336 -9.52 14.87 -0.65
C HIS A 336 -8.13 15.52 -0.57
N SER A 337 -7.32 15.46 -1.63
CA SER A 337 -6.01 16.09 -1.64
C SER A 337 -6.14 17.61 -1.61
N ALA A 338 -7.00 18.18 -2.46
CA ALA A 338 -7.26 19.63 -2.48
C ALA A 338 -7.89 20.12 -1.17
N ARG A 339 -8.86 19.37 -0.62
CA ARG A 339 -9.46 19.69 0.69
C ARG A 339 -8.47 19.57 1.85
N GLY A 340 -7.56 18.58 1.80
CA GLY A 340 -6.49 18.44 2.77
C GLY A 340 -5.55 19.65 2.76
N ALA A 341 -5.15 20.10 1.57
CA ALA A 341 -4.32 21.30 1.39
C ALA A 341 -4.99 22.56 1.97
N GLU A 342 -6.30 22.74 1.76
CA GLU A 342 -7.06 23.85 2.38
C GLU A 342 -7.01 23.82 3.92
N LEU A 343 -7.14 22.63 4.51
CA LEU A 343 -7.05 22.45 5.96
C LEU A 343 -5.65 22.76 6.51
N VAL A 344 -4.59 22.38 5.77
CA VAL A 344 -3.20 22.71 6.12
C VAL A 344 -3.00 24.23 6.19
N ARG A 345 -3.58 25.01 5.26
CA ARG A 345 -3.49 26.48 5.33
C ARG A 345 -4.08 27.02 6.62
N GLY A 346 -5.25 26.51 7.04
CA GLY A 346 -5.89 26.89 8.30
C GLY A 346 -5.03 26.55 9.51
N TYR A 347 -4.41 25.37 9.52
CA TYR A 347 -3.46 24.98 10.55
C TYR A 347 -2.22 25.90 10.58
N ALA A 348 -1.58 26.12 9.44
CA ALA A 348 -0.37 26.94 9.32
C ALA A 348 -0.60 28.38 9.82
N GLN A 349 -1.76 28.96 9.53
CA GLN A 349 -2.15 30.26 10.07
C GLN A 349 -2.37 30.22 11.59
N ARG A 350 -3.05 29.18 12.09
CA ARG A 350 -3.36 29.02 13.52
C ARG A 350 -2.11 28.99 14.39
N ILE A 351 -1.07 28.26 13.96
CA ILE A 351 0.17 28.12 14.73
C ILE A 351 1.30 29.07 14.31
N ALA A 352 1.04 29.97 13.34
CA ALA A 352 2.02 30.89 12.75
C ALA A 352 3.28 30.18 12.21
N MET A 353 3.07 29.20 11.33
CA MET A 353 4.14 28.50 10.61
C MET A 353 4.90 29.46 9.70
N ASP A 354 6.17 29.16 9.44
CA ASP A 354 6.91 29.82 8.36
C ASP A 354 6.16 29.64 7.02
N PRO A 355 5.98 30.70 6.21
CA PRO A 355 5.25 30.61 4.95
C PRO A 355 5.84 29.63 3.93
N GLY A 356 7.17 29.46 3.91
CA GLY A 356 7.85 28.51 3.03
C GLY A 356 7.59 27.06 3.43
N ASP A 357 7.73 26.77 4.72
CA ASP A 357 7.37 25.45 5.28
C ASP A 357 5.89 25.13 5.06
N ALA A 358 4.99 26.09 5.32
CA ALA A 358 3.56 25.92 5.11
C ALA A 358 3.22 25.59 3.65
N ALA A 359 3.85 26.28 2.69
CA ALA A 359 3.64 26.03 1.27
C ALA A 359 4.11 24.65 0.84
N ASP A 360 5.22 24.15 1.39
CA ASP A 360 5.72 22.81 1.09
C ASP A 360 4.88 21.71 1.74
N VAL A 361 4.40 21.90 2.98
CA VAL A 361 3.45 20.96 3.61
C VAL A 361 2.15 20.90 2.81
N GLU A 362 1.62 22.07 2.41
CA GLU A 362 0.42 22.14 1.56
C GLU A 362 0.63 21.40 0.24
N TRP A 363 1.77 21.64 -0.42
CA TRP A 363 2.12 20.98 -1.68
C TRP A 363 2.25 19.46 -1.52
N LEU A 364 2.89 18.97 -0.45
CA LEU A 364 2.99 17.53 -0.17
C LEU A 364 1.62 16.89 -0.01
N VAL A 365 0.71 17.54 0.74
CA VAL A 365 -0.67 17.04 0.90
C VAL A 365 -1.43 17.07 -0.42
N LEU A 366 -1.22 18.08 -1.27
CA LEU A 366 -1.83 18.12 -2.59
C LEU A 366 -1.29 17.01 -3.51
N ALA A 367 0.01 16.77 -3.47
CA ALA A 367 0.73 15.88 -4.37
C ALA A 367 0.83 14.42 -3.90
N HIS A 368 0.36 14.07 -2.70
CA HIS A 368 0.67 12.77 -2.06
C HIS A 368 0.31 11.52 -2.89
N LEU A 369 -0.72 11.58 -3.75
CA LEU A 369 -1.08 10.47 -4.65
C LEU A 369 -0.34 10.48 -5.98
N LYS A 370 0.39 11.54 -6.32
CA LYS A 370 0.93 11.75 -7.66
C LYS A 370 1.96 10.69 -8.01
N MET A 371 2.93 10.45 -7.12
CA MET A 371 4.00 9.49 -7.39
C MET A 371 3.49 8.03 -7.35
N SER A 372 2.52 7.70 -6.50
CA SER A 372 1.89 6.37 -6.49
C SER A 372 1.06 6.14 -7.75
N HIS A 373 0.33 7.16 -8.23
CA HIS A 373 -0.42 7.09 -9.48
C HIS A 373 0.49 6.98 -10.70
N LEU A 374 1.51 7.82 -10.81
CA LEU A 374 2.44 7.80 -11.94
C LEU A 374 3.20 6.48 -12.01
N SER A 375 3.78 6.03 -10.89
CA SER A 375 4.57 4.79 -10.87
C SER A 375 3.77 3.55 -11.25
N GLN A 376 2.48 3.49 -10.89
CA GLN A 376 1.65 2.30 -11.10
C GLN A 376 0.78 2.34 -12.37
N ARG A 377 0.41 3.53 -12.87
CA ARG A 377 -0.60 3.68 -13.94
C ARG A 377 -0.09 4.34 -15.20
N ARG A 378 1.11 4.92 -15.17
CA ARG A 378 1.69 5.57 -16.34
C ARG A 378 2.90 4.82 -16.82
N ASP A 379 3.25 5.09 -18.06
CA ASP A 379 4.43 4.52 -18.67
C ASP A 379 5.69 5.24 -18.20
N LEU A 380 6.46 4.59 -17.31
CA LEU A 380 7.71 5.13 -16.78
C LEU A 380 8.85 5.19 -17.80
N GLU A 381 8.59 4.67 -19.00
CA GLU A 381 9.48 4.71 -20.14
C GLU A 381 9.26 5.94 -21.03
N ASP A 382 8.16 6.69 -20.84
CA ASP A 382 7.89 7.95 -21.51
C ASP A 382 8.75 9.08 -20.90
N MET A 383 9.78 9.52 -21.62
CA MET A 383 10.69 10.57 -21.15
C MET A 383 10.00 11.93 -20.99
N ALA A 384 9.02 12.27 -21.84
CA ALA A 384 8.29 13.53 -21.72
C ALA A 384 7.46 13.55 -20.43
N LEU A 385 6.89 12.40 -20.04
CA LEU A 385 6.24 12.23 -18.74
C LEU A 385 7.24 12.46 -17.60
N ILE A 386 8.41 11.82 -17.62
CA ILE A 386 9.45 11.97 -16.59
C ILE A 386 9.90 13.43 -16.46
N GLU A 387 10.17 14.10 -17.58
CA GLU A 387 10.57 15.51 -17.61
C GLU A 387 9.48 16.43 -17.08
N SER A 388 8.22 16.20 -17.46
CA SER A 388 7.08 16.97 -16.93
C SER A 388 6.94 16.83 -15.41
N PHE A 389 7.14 15.61 -14.89
CA PHE A 389 7.08 15.31 -13.48
C PHE A 389 8.25 15.95 -12.71
N ALA A 390 9.48 15.82 -13.23
CA ALA A 390 10.67 16.46 -12.67
C ALA A 390 10.49 17.99 -12.57
N ARG A 391 10.02 18.62 -13.65
CA ARG A 391 9.78 20.07 -13.71
C ARG A 391 8.73 20.54 -12.70
N GLU A 392 7.71 19.74 -12.43
CA GLU A 392 6.70 20.04 -11.41
C GLU A 392 7.29 20.01 -9.99
N LEU A 393 8.18 19.05 -9.71
CA LEU A 393 8.85 18.90 -8.41
C LEU A 393 9.82 20.07 -8.13
N ARG A 394 10.46 20.59 -9.18
CA ARG A 394 11.44 21.69 -9.19
C ARG A 394 12.77 21.40 -8.50
N THR A 395 12.79 20.64 -7.40
CA THR A 395 14.00 20.38 -6.61
C THR A 395 14.11 18.91 -6.22
N VAL A 396 15.36 18.45 -6.04
CA VAL A 396 15.65 17.10 -5.52
C VAL A 396 15.06 16.91 -4.12
N GLU A 397 15.12 17.94 -3.27
CA GLU A 397 14.55 17.87 -1.91
C GLU A 397 13.05 17.55 -1.92
N ARG A 398 12.27 18.17 -2.83
CA ARG A 398 10.83 17.87 -2.99
C ARG A 398 10.57 16.48 -3.56
N LEU A 399 11.41 16.03 -4.50
CA LEU A 399 11.35 14.66 -5.02
C LEU A 399 11.56 13.64 -3.89
N GLU A 400 12.59 13.83 -3.07
CA GLU A 400 12.90 12.95 -1.94
C GLU A 400 11.79 12.95 -0.89
N MET A 401 11.22 14.12 -0.55
CA MET A 401 10.08 14.21 0.36
C MET A 401 8.87 13.44 -0.17
N LEU A 402 8.50 13.65 -1.45
CA LEU A 402 7.36 12.96 -2.04
C LEU A 402 7.61 11.45 -2.16
N TYR A 403 8.85 11.03 -2.45
CA TYR A 403 9.22 9.61 -2.52
C TYR A 403 9.07 8.92 -1.16
N LEU A 404 9.60 9.51 -0.09
CA LEU A 404 9.49 8.98 1.27
C LEU A 404 8.03 8.96 1.75
N LEU A 405 7.27 10.03 1.48
CA LEU A 405 5.85 10.10 1.82
C LEU A 405 5.07 8.99 1.10
N THR A 406 5.28 8.83 -0.20
CA THR A 406 4.60 7.81 -1.01
C THR A 406 4.92 6.40 -0.55
N TYR A 407 6.20 6.11 -0.27
CA TYR A 407 6.62 4.83 0.29
C TYR A 407 5.92 4.56 1.63
N THR A 408 5.96 5.51 2.56
CA THR A 408 5.43 5.31 3.91
C THR A 408 3.91 5.18 3.93
N ASP A 409 3.19 5.91 3.08
CA ASP A 409 1.76 5.72 2.84
C ASP A 409 1.49 4.30 2.33
N MET A 410 2.03 3.94 1.16
CA MET A 410 1.77 2.63 0.54
C MET A 410 2.12 1.44 1.45
N ALA A 411 3.25 1.51 2.15
CA ALA A 411 3.69 0.43 3.03
C ALA A 411 2.86 0.30 4.32
N SER A 412 2.13 1.34 4.71
CA SER A 412 1.39 1.40 5.99
C SER A 412 -0.12 1.20 5.83
N VAL A 413 -0.60 0.89 4.63
CA VAL A 413 -2.01 0.56 4.35
C VAL A 413 -2.36 -0.87 4.80
N SER A 414 -1.54 -1.85 4.43
CA SER A 414 -1.62 -3.24 4.90
C SER A 414 -0.30 -3.98 4.72
N PRO A 415 -0.07 -5.11 5.44
CA PRO A 415 1.17 -5.88 5.32
C PRO A 415 1.44 -6.43 3.91
N GLU A 416 0.39 -6.69 3.13
CA GLU A 416 0.48 -7.28 1.79
C GLU A 416 0.46 -6.23 0.66
N ASN A 417 0.26 -4.94 0.99
CA ASN A 417 0.11 -3.90 -0.05
C ASN A 417 1.44 -3.52 -0.71
N TRP A 418 2.54 -3.52 0.05
CA TRP A 418 3.87 -3.17 -0.45
C TRP A 418 4.58 -4.42 -0.96
N THR A 419 4.73 -4.49 -2.28
CA THR A 419 5.38 -5.61 -2.97
C THR A 419 6.69 -5.15 -3.63
N ASP A 420 7.58 -6.10 -3.91
CA ASP A 420 8.85 -5.82 -4.60
C ASP A 420 8.63 -5.13 -5.96
N TRP A 421 7.54 -5.44 -6.66
CA TRP A 421 7.15 -4.77 -7.89
C TRP A 421 6.79 -3.30 -7.71
N LYS A 422 5.90 -3.00 -6.74
CA LYS A 422 5.54 -1.62 -6.42
C LYS A 422 6.77 -0.82 -5.99
N SER A 423 7.66 -1.45 -5.22
CA SER A 423 8.96 -0.88 -4.84
C SER A 423 9.83 -0.55 -6.05
N ARG A 424 9.98 -1.48 -7.01
CA ARG A 424 10.74 -1.25 -8.24
C ARG A 424 10.16 -0.13 -9.09
N LEU A 425 8.84 -0.08 -9.28
CA LEU A 425 8.18 0.97 -10.06
C LEU A 425 8.38 2.36 -9.43
N LEU A 426 8.20 2.45 -8.11
CA LEU A 426 8.37 3.72 -7.41
C LEU A 426 9.84 4.19 -7.45
N ARG A 427 10.78 3.27 -7.26
CA ARG A 427 12.23 3.55 -7.36
C ARG A 427 12.62 3.98 -8.77
N LEU A 428 12.12 3.30 -9.80
CA LEU A 428 12.41 3.65 -11.19
C LEU A 428 11.98 5.08 -11.52
N LEU A 429 10.76 5.46 -11.11
CA LEU A 429 10.27 6.83 -11.27
C LEU A 429 11.15 7.84 -10.50
N TYR A 430 11.54 7.51 -9.26
CA TYR A 430 12.45 8.34 -8.46
C TYR A 430 13.80 8.54 -9.16
N GLU A 431 14.47 7.46 -9.57
CA GLU A 431 15.80 7.51 -10.19
C GLU A 431 15.79 8.30 -11.49
N LYS A 432 14.79 8.09 -12.34
CA LYS A 432 14.65 8.84 -13.59
C LYS A 432 14.40 10.32 -13.35
N ALA A 433 13.46 10.67 -12.47
CA ALA A 433 13.18 12.07 -12.14
C ALA A 433 14.38 12.78 -11.48
N HIS A 434 15.10 12.06 -10.60
CA HIS A 434 16.31 12.57 -9.96
C HIS A 434 17.42 12.83 -10.99
N ALA A 435 17.64 11.92 -11.93
CA ALA A 435 18.61 12.11 -13.01
C ALA A 435 18.24 13.30 -13.90
N THR A 436 16.97 13.49 -14.23
CA THR A 436 16.49 14.64 -15.01
C THR A 436 16.72 15.97 -14.29
N LEU A 437 16.41 16.06 -13.00
CA LEU A 437 16.65 17.26 -12.20
C LEU A 437 18.13 17.65 -12.15
N LEU A 438 19.02 16.66 -12.00
CA LEU A 438 20.47 16.91 -12.03
C LEU A 438 20.98 17.29 -13.42
N ALA A 439 20.39 16.77 -14.49
CA ALA A 439 20.79 17.10 -15.86
C ALA A 439 20.34 18.52 -16.27
N GLU A 440 19.15 18.96 -15.84
CA GLU A 440 18.67 20.34 -16.00
C GLU A 440 19.58 21.34 -15.25
N GLU A 441 20.09 20.97 -14.07
CA GLU A 441 21.08 21.78 -13.33
C GLU A 441 22.42 21.92 -14.07
N LEU A 442 22.75 20.96 -14.95
CA LEU A 442 24.01 20.92 -15.71
C LEU A 442 23.91 21.48 -17.14
N ASP A 443 22.75 22.03 -17.53
CA ASP A 443 22.49 22.63 -18.86
C ASP A 443 22.88 21.69 -20.03
N GLN A 444 22.70 20.38 -19.83
CA GLN A 444 22.97 19.36 -20.85
C GLN A 444 21.70 19.09 -21.64
N PRO A 445 21.69 19.26 -22.98
CA PRO A 445 20.51 18.96 -23.78
C PRO A 445 20.23 17.46 -23.76
N ALA A 446 19.23 17.06 -22.97
CA ALA A 446 18.62 15.76 -23.06
C ALA A 446 17.97 15.63 -24.46
N HIS A 447 18.44 14.65 -25.24
CA HIS A 447 17.73 14.06 -26.38
C HIS A 447 17.76 14.78 -27.75
N ALA A 448 18.93 15.26 -28.20
CA ALA A 448 19.14 15.66 -29.60
C ALA A 448 19.68 14.54 -30.52
N GLU A 449 19.69 13.28 -30.07
CA GLU A 449 20.21 12.16 -30.87
C GLU A 449 19.11 11.58 -31.79
N SER A 450 19.38 11.46 -33.09
CA SER A 450 18.46 10.87 -34.08
C SER A 450 18.12 9.41 -33.76
N LEU A 451 16.91 8.95 -34.13
CA LEU A 451 16.47 7.55 -33.95
C LEU A 451 17.47 6.54 -34.55
N GLU A 452 18.04 6.83 -35.71
CA GLU A 452 19.02 5.94 -36.35
C GLU A 452 20.31 5.78 -35.52
N LEU A 453 20.80 6.86 -34.92
CA LEU A 453 21.96 6.80 -34.01
C LEU A 453 21.64 5.96 -32.77
N ARG A 454 20.43 6.08 -32.23
CA ARG A 454 19.99 5.25 -31.08
C ARG A 454 19.91 3.76 -31.47
N ARG A 455 19.38 3.45 -32.66
CA ARG A 455 19.33 2.07 -33.21
C ARG A 455 20.72 1.50 -33.39
N GLU A 456 21.65 2.26 -33.97
CA GLU A 456 23.05 1.85 -34.12
C GLU A 456 23.75 1.62 -32.79
N ARG A 457 23.52 2.50 -31.81
CA ARG A 457 24.09 2.36 -30.46
C ARG A 457 23.59 1.10 -29.77
N LEU A 458 22.28 0.85 -29.83
CA LEU A 458 21.69 -0.37 -29.30
C LEU A 458 22.26 -1.59 -30.01
N GLY A 459 22.34 -1.56 -31.35
CA GLY A 459 22.96 -2.62 -32.16
C GLY A 459 24.38 -2.96 -31.72
N ARG A 460 25.23 -1.94 -31.56
CA ARG A 460 26.60 -2.08 -31.07
C ARG A 460 26.68 -2.63 -29.64
N ALA A 461 25.72 -2.28 -28.79
CA ALA A 461 25.67 -2.77 -27.41
C ALA A 461 25.19 -4.23 -27.30
N ILE A 462 24.30 -4.69 -28.21
CA ILE A 462 23.78 -6.06 -28.18
C ILE A 462 24.70 -7.08 -28.85
N GLU A 463 25.45 -6.68 -29.89
CA GLU A 463 26.32 -7.58 -30.64
C GLU A 463 27.31 -8.41 -29.77
N PRO A 464 28.02 -7.83 -28.78
CA PRO A 464 28.93 -8.61 -27.92
C PRO A 464 28.22 -9.57 -26.95
N LEU A 465 26.92 -9.41 -26.72
CA LEU A 465 26.12 -10.25 -25.83
C LEU A 465 25.60 -11.53 -26.53
N LEU A 466 25.81 -11.64 -27.84
CA LEU A 466 25.34 -12.74 -28.67
C LEU A 466 26.48 -13.72 -28.93
N GLU A 467 26.27 -14.99 -28.63
CA GLU A 467 27.25 -16.06 -28.88
C GLU A 467 27.16 -16.59 -30.32
N GLU A 468 25.94 -16.73 -30.86
CA GLU A 468 25.69 -17.35 -32.15
C GLU A 468 26.00 -16.43 -33.35
N PRO A 469 26.78 -16.88 -34.36
CA PRO A 469 27.09 -16.08 -35.54
C PRO A 469 25.86 -15.65 -36.35
N ALA A 470 24.81 -16.47 -36.37
CA ALA A 470 23.56 -16.14 -37.05
C ALA A 470 22.83 -14.97 -36.36
N ALA A 471 22.82 -14.95 -35.02
CA ALA A 471 22.22 -13.87 -34.26
C ALA A 471 22.97 -12.55 -34.45
N ARG A 472 24.31 -12.56 -34.44
CA ARG A 472 25.10 -11.34 -34.70
C ARG A 472 24.82 -10.72 -36.06
N LYS A 473 24.68 -11.54 -37.12
CA LYS A 473 24.32 -11.06 -38.46
C LYS A 473 22.94 -10.41 -38.52
N ALA A 474 22.03 -10.80 -37.63
CA ALA A 474 20.66 -10.31 -37.60
C ALA A 474 20.47 -9.01 -36.78
N VAL A 475 21.48 -8.59 -36.02
CA VAL A 475 21.44 -7.37 -35.17
C VAL A 475 20.98 -6.14 -35.93
N GLY A 476 21.54 -5.90 -37.12
CA GLY A 476 21.20 -4.73 -37.93
C GLY A 476 19.77 -4.76 -38.49
N GLU A 477 19.27 -5.95 -38.85
CA GLU A 477 17.88 -6.12 -39.32
C GLU A 477 16.90 -5.88 -38.16
N PHE A 478 17.16 -6.50 -37.02
CA PHE A 478 16.36 -6.32 -35.81
C PHE A 478 16.36 -4.87 -35.34
N ALA A 479 17.51 -4.21 -35.24
CA ALA A 479 17.60 -2.83 -34.79
C ALA A 479 16.77 -1.85 -35.64
N ARG A 480 16.66 -2.09 -36.95
CA ARG A 480 15.80 -1.30 -37.85
C ARG A 480 14.32 -1.61 -37.68
N ALA A 481 13.98 -2.87 -37.38
CA ALA A 481 12.59 -3.27 -37.14
C ALA A 481 12.04 -2.72 -35.81
N LEU A 482 12.90 -2.36 -34.86
CA LEU A 482 12.48 -1.88 -33.54
C LEU A 482 11.82 -0.49 -33.60
N PRO A 483 10.67 -0.31 -32.94
CA PRO A 483 10.02 1.00 -32.84
C PRO A 483 10.84 1.95 -31.95
N GLU A 484 10.69 3.27 -32.15
CA GLU A 484 11.43 4.30 -31.41
C GLU A 484 11.32 4.16 -29.88
N ARG A 485 10.12 3.86 -29.39
CA ARG A 485 9.87 3.68 -27.96
C ARG A 485 10.72 2.54 -27.40
N TYR A 486 10.75 1.38 -28.06
CA TYR A 486 11.58 0.25 -27.63
C TYR A 486 13.08 0.60 -27.63
N VAL A 487 13.56 1.28 -28.67
CA VAL A 487 14.98 1.66 -28.79
C VAL A 487 15.41 2.60 -27.65
N SER A 488 14.50 3.46 -27.19
CA SER A 488 14.76 4.43 -26.13
C SER A 488 14.84 3.79 -24.73
N THR A 489 14.25 2.60 -24.55
CA THR A 489 13.94 2.06 -23.20
C THR A 489 14.57 0.70 -22.97
N ALA A 490 14.86 -0.05 -24.04
CA ALA A 490 15.37 -1.41 -23.93
C ALA A 490 16.80 -1.45 -23.38
N ARG A 491 17.01 -2.30 -22.38
CA ARG A 491 18.35 -2.63 -21.88
C ARG A 491 19.05 -3.56 -22.87
N PRO A 492 20.37 -3.42 -23.09
CA PRO A 492 21.10 -4.26 -24.05
C PRO A 492 20.94 -5.78 -23.80
N ASN A 493 20.93 -6.21 -22.54
CA ASN A 493 20.73 -7.63 -22.19
C ASN A 493 19.35 -8.15 -22.58
N ASP A 494 18.30 -7.36 -22.36
CA ASP A 494 16.93 -7.73 -22.73
C ASP A 494 16.77 -7.70 -24.25
N ALA A 495 17.31 -6.70 -24.93
CA ALA A 495 17.29 -6.62 -26.39
C ALA A 495 18.02 -7.79 -27.07
N ALA A 496 19.18 -8.22 -26.55
CA ALA A 496 19.89 -9.38 -27.05
C ALA A 496 19.08 -10.69 -26.90
N ARG A 497 18.29 -10.80 -25.83
CA ARG A 497 17.38 -11.93 -25.59
C ARG A 497 16.18 -11.88 -26.52
N HIS A 498 15.55 -10.72 -26.66
CA HIS A 498 14.42 -10.52 -27.54
C HIS A 498 14.78 -10.77 -29.02
N LEU A 499 16.00 -10.44 -29.45
CA LEU A 499 16.51 -10.82 -30.77
C LEU A 499 16.47 -12.34 -30.99
N LYS A 500 16.85 -13.16 -29.99
CA LYS A 500 16.80 -14.62 -30.09
C LYS A 500 15.37 -15.11 -30.26
N LEU A 501 14.43 -14.56 -29.50
CA LEU A 501 13.00 -14.89 -29.61
C LEU A 501 12.43 -14.46 -30.96
N TRP A 502 12.79 -13.28 -31.46
CA TRP A 502 12.43 -12.78 -32.78
C TRP A 502 12.91 -13.71 -33.90
N LEU A 503 14.15 -14.20 -33.84
CA LEU A 503 14.66 -15.20 -34.79
C LEU A 503 13.87 -16.52 -34.76
N VAL A 504 13.51 -17.01 -33.56
CA VAL A 504 12.71 -18.23 -33.41
C VAL A 504 11.31 -18.01 -33.98
N ALA A 505 10.63 -16.93 -33.60
CA ALA A 505 9.27 -16.62 -34.03
C ALA A 505 9.18 -16.44 -35.55
N ARG A 506 10.19 -15.85 -36.20
CA ARG A 506 10.26 -15.76 -37.67
C ARG A 506 10.27 -17.13 -38.35
N ARG A 507 10.85 -18.14 -37.71
CA ARG A 507 10.95 -19.51 -38.25
C ARG A 507 9.74 -20.37 -37.91
N THR A 508 9.18 -20.22 -36.70
CA THR A 508 8.15 -21.13 -36.16
C THR A 508 6.76 -20.52 -36.08
N GLY A 509 6.63 -19.21 -36.28
CA GLY A 509 5.40 -18.44 -36.10
C GLY A 509 5.08 -18.07 -34.65
N PHE A 510 5.86 -18.53 -33.67
CA PHE A 510 5.69 -18.17 -32.26
C PHE A 510 6.94 -18.51 -31.44
N ALA A 511 7.33 -17.62 -30.53
CA ALA A 511 8.31 -17.86 -29.50
C ALA A 511 7.81 -17.29 -28.16
N ALA A 512 8.16 -17.95 -27.06
CA ALA A 512 7.82 -17.49 -25.73
C ALA A 512 8.95 -17.80 -24.75
N GLU A 513 9.12 -16.92 -23.77
CA GLU A 513 10.08 -17.11 -22.68
C GLU A 513 9.50 -16.60 -21.37
N LEU A 514 9.41 -17.49 -20.37
CA LEU A 514 9.04 -17.13 -19.01
C LEU A 514 10.30 -17.12 -18.13
N ARG A 515 10.64 -15.97 -17.56
CA ARG A 515 11.79 -15.77 -16.69
C ARG A 515 11.37 -15.45 -15.26
N GLN A 516 12.15 -15.95 -14.33
CA GLN A 516 12.04 -15.63 -12.91
C GLN A 516 13.24 -14.77 -12.51
N PRO A 517 13.10 -13.44 -12.48
CA PRO A 517 14.09 -12.61 -11.82
C PRO A 517 14.08 -12.89 -10.30
N GLU A 518 15.20 -12.62 -9.62
CA GLU A 518 15.32 -12.75 -8.16
C GLU A 518 14.31 -11.87 -7.39
N SER A 519 13.71 -10.88 -8.07
CA SER A 519 12.76 -9.89 -7.56
C SER A 519 11.29 -10.37 -7.46
N GLY A 520 11.03 -11.67 -7.63
CA GLY A 520 9.80 -12.34 -7.19
C GLY A 520 8.64 -12.45 -8.20
N GLU A 521 8.52 -11.53 -9.15
CA GLU A 521 7.48 -11.59 -10.20
C GLU A 521 8.07 -12.04 -11.54
N ALA A 522 7.31 -12.81 -12.32
CA ALA A 522 7.82 -13.40 -13.54
C ALA A 522 7.66 -12.49 -14.75
N GLU A 523 8.70 -12.45 -15.58
CA GLU A 523 8.70 -11.75 -16.86
C GLU A 523 8.37 -12.76 -17.96
N LEU A 524 7.33 -12.48 -18.75
CA LEU A 524 6.92 -13.30 -19.87
C LEU A 524 7.06 -12.50 -21.17
N THR A 525 7.93 -12.95 -22.08
CA THR A 525 8.03 -12.38 -23.42
C THR A 525 7.35 -13.30 -24.42
N LEU A 526 6.42 -12.77 -25.22
CA LEU A 526 5.71 -13.45 -26.29
C LEU A 526 6.03 -12.78 -27.62
N VAL A 527 6.42 -13.57 -28.62
CA VAL A 527 6.76 -13.07 -29.96
C VAL A 527 6.00 -13.84 -31.02
N ALA A 528 5.25 -13.15 -31.87
CA ALA A 528 4.39 -13.74 -32.90
C ALA A 528 4.22 -12.80 -34.10
N PRO A 529 3.77 -13.27 -35.27
CA PRO A 529 3.29 -12.40 -36.34
C PRO A 529 2.20 -11.46 -35.81
N ASP A 530 2.39 -10.17 -36.02
CA ASP A 530 1.48 -9.15 -35.52
C ASP A 530 0.16 -9.22 -36.28
N ARG A 531 -0.94 -9.13 -35.51
CA ARG A 531 -2.29 -9.11 -36.05
C ARG A 531 -3.23 -8.45 -35.05
N ALA A 532 -4.25 -7.82 -35.60
CA ALA A 532 -5.25 -7.14 -34.79
C ALA A 532 -5.90 -8.12 -33.79
N GLY A 533 -5.99 -7.72 -32.52
CA GLY A 533 -6.54 -8.54 -31.43
C GLY A 533 -5.53 -9.50 -30.76
N LEU A 534 -4.25 -9.47 -31.11
CA LEU A 534 -3.24 -10.37 -30.53
C LEU A 534 -3.15 -10.29 -28.99
N LEU A 535 -3.13 -9.09 -28.42
CA LEU A 535 -3.16 -8.89 -26.97
C LEU A 535 -4.39 -9.54 -26.30
N ALA A 536 -5.55 -9.47 -26.97
CA ALA A 536 -6.77 -10.12 -26.48
C ALA A 536 -6.63 -11.65 -26.47
N LEU A 537 -5.90 -12.24 -27.43
CA LEU A 537 -5.61 -13.68 -27.44
C LEU A 537 -4.64 -14.08 -26.33
N PHE A 538 -3.56 -13.31 -26.16
CA PHE A 538 -2.57 -13.57 -25.12
C PHE A 538 -3.19 -13.49 -23.72
N SER A 539 -3.93 -12.41 -23.45
CA SER A 539 -4.64 -12.25 -22.18
C SER A 539 -5.70 -13.33 -21.94
N ALA A 540 -6.38 -13.82 -22.99
CA ALA A 540 -7.34 -14.93 -22.87
C ALA A 540 -6.68 -16.24 -22.40
N ALA A 541 -5.56 -16.62 -23.00
CA ALA A 541 -4.84 -17.84 -22.63
C ALA A 541 -4.30 -17.78 -21.19
N LEU A 542 -3.72 -16.64 -20.81
CA LEU A 542 -3.19 -16.42 -19.46
C LEU A 542 -4.32 -16.44 -18.42
N ALA A 543 -5.40 -15.69 -18.66
CA ALA A 543 -6.56 -15.65 -17.76
C ALA A 543 -7.24 -17.02 -17.60
N ALA A 544 -7.38 -17.79 -18.70
CA ALA A 544 -7.98 -19.11 -18.66
C ALA A 544 -7.22 -20.11 -17.79
N ASN A 545 -5.90 -19.94 -17.70
CA ASN A 545 -5.01 -20.75 -16.86
C ASN A 545 -4.76 -20.13 -15.48
N GLY A 546 -5.43 -19.01 -15.17
CA GLY A 546 -5.27 -18.31 -13.89
C GLY A 546 -3.87 -17.74 -13.72
N ILE A 547 -3.30 -17.16 -14.77
CA ILE A 547 -2.07 -16.36 -14.69
C ILE A 547 -2.51 -14.90 -14.75
N ASP A 548 -2.21 -14.14 -13.69
CA ASP A 548 -2.56 -12.73 -13.62
C ASP A 548 -1.51 -11.89 -14.35
N ILE A 549 -1.94 -10.84 -15.03
CA ILE A 549 -1.09 -9.89 -15.74
C ILE A 549 -1.05 -8.59 -14.93
N LEU A 550 0.14 -8.13 -14.57
CA LEU A 550 0.40 -6.91 -13.80
C LEU A 550 0.87 -5.74 -14.69
N ALA A 551 1.41 -6.05 -15.86
CA ALA A 551 1.75 -5.07 -16.87
C ALA A 551 1.87 -5.78 -18.21
N ALA A 552 1.56 -5.07 -19.29
CA ALA A 552 1.79 -5.50 -20.65
C ALA A 552 2.36 -4.34 -21.48
N GLU A 553 3.50 -4.57 -22.10
CA GLU A 553 4.10 -3.69 -23.08
C GLU A 553 4.02 -4.38 -24.45
N VAL A 554 3.31 -3.77 -25.39
CA VAL A 554 3.03 -4.35 -26.71
C VAL A 554 3.90 -3.63 -27.72
N ASN A 555 4.69 -4.37 -28.49
CA ASN A 555 5.56 -3.74 -29.49
C ASN A 555 5.30 -4.34 -30.86
N SER A 556 4.71 -3.55 -31.75
CA SER A 556 4.62 -3.87 -33.17
C SER A 556 5.91 -3.42 -33.86
N LEU A 557 6.73 -4.37 -34.33
CA LEU A 557 7.93 -4.09 -35.11
C LEU A 557 7.57 -3.77 -36.56
N GLU A 558 8.44 -3.02 -37.25
CA GLU A 558 8.22 -2.59 -38.64
C GLU A 558 8.13 -3.76 -39.64
N ASP A 559 8.63 -4.95 -39.26
CA ASP A 559 8.60 -6.17 -40.07
C ASP A 559 7.31 -7.01 -39.88
N GLY A 560 6.32 -6.50 -39.13
CA GLY A 560 5.04 -7.16 -38.91
C GLY A 560 5.08 -8.24 -37.83
N ILE A 561 6.01 -8.13 -36.88
CA ILE A 561 6.13 -9.02 -35.72
C ILE A 561 5.78 -8.27 -34.45
N ALA A 562 4.97 -8.88 -33.59
CA ALA A 562 4.70 -8.40 -32.25
C ALA A 562 5.73 -8.98 -31.28
N LEU A 563 6.28 -8.13 -30.42
CA LEU A 563 7.18 -8.46 -29.32
C LEU A 563 6.57 -7.90 -28.03
N ASP A 564 5.80 -8.74 -27.37
CA ASP A 564 5.00 -8.34 -26.22
C ASP A 564 5.64 -8.84 -24.93
N GLN A 565 5.79 -7.94 -23.97
CA GLN A 565 6.37 -8.23 -22.67
C GLN A 565 5.31 -8.09 -21.60
N PHE A 566 5.19 -9.10 -20.75
CA PHE A 566 4.23 -9.16 -19.67
C PHE A 566 4.94 -9.35 -18.34
N ILE A 567 4.46 -8.67 -17.31
CA ILE A 567 4.77 -9.02 -15.93
C ILE A 567 3.61 -9.87 -15.43
N VAL A 568 3.90 -11.11 -15.05
CA VAL A 568 2.88 -12.10 -14.69
C VAL A 568 3.11 -12.70 -13.31
N ARG A 569 2.02 -13.09 -12.67
CA ARG A 569 2.07 -13.80 -11.38
C ARG A 569 1.04 -14.91 -11.28
N GLU A 570 1.26 -15.80 -10.34
CA GLU A 570 0.24 -16.74 -9.88
C GLU A 570 -0.73 -16.05 -8.89
N PRO A 571 -2.01 -16.45 -8.84
CA PRO A 571 -2.95 -16.02 -7.81
C PRO A 571 -2.41 -16.36 -6.43
N GLY A 572 -2.23 -15.35 -5.59
CA GLY A 572 -1.56 -15.46 -4.29
C GLY A 572 -0.08 -15.05 -4.30
N GLY A 573 0.47 -14.66 -5.46
CA GLY A 573 1.83 -14.16 -5.62
C GLY A 573 2.81 -15.20 -6.16
N GLY A 574 3.96 -14.72 -6.62
CA GLY A 574 5.05 -15.56 -7.17
C GLY A 574 4.89 -15.92 -8.65
N THR A 575 5.85 -16.68 -9.15
CA THR A 575 5.89 -17.11 -10.56
C THR A 575 4.85 -18.20 -10.84
N PRO A 576 4.17 -18.16 -12.01
CA PRO A 576 3.34 -19.28 -12.45
C PRO A 576 4.04 -20.64 -12.40
N ALA A 577 3.45 -21.60 -11.69
CA ALA A 577 3.92 -22.98 -11.68
C ALA A 577 4.10 -23.56 -13.09
N ALA A 578 5.12 -24.41 -13.29
CA ALA A 578 5.48 -24.97 -14.59
C ALA A 578 4.30 -25.60 -15.35
N GLY A 579 3.49 -26.43 -14.68
CA GLY A 579 2.31 -27.05 -15.31
C GLY A 579 1.22 -26.05 -15.72
N ARG A 580 1.11 -24.91 -15.01
CA ARG A 580 0.19 -23.82 -15.37
C ARG A 580 0.69 -23.08 -16.61
N TRP A 581 2.00 -22.81 -16.67
CA TRP A 581 2.63 -22.23 -17.84
C TRP A 581 2.53 -23.15 -19.06
N GLU A 582 2.78 -24.46 -18.92
CA GLU A 582 2.65 -25.44 -20.01
C GLU A 582 1.23 -25.45 -20.59
N ALA A 583 0.21 -25.43 -19.73
CA ALA A 583 -1.19 -25.33 -20.16
C ALA A 583 -1.49 -24.01 -20.87
N ALA A 584 -0.99 -22.88 -20.35
CA ALA A 584 -1.13 -21.58 -21.00
C ALA A 584 -0.43 -21.53 -22.37
N HIS A 585 0.77 -22.10 -22.47
CA HIS A 585 1.53 -22.19 -23.71
C HIS A 585 0.81 -23.05 -24.76
N ALA A 586 0.21 -24.17 -24.36
CA ALA A 586 -0.61 -24.99 -25.25
C ALA A 586 -1.86 -24.22 -25.74
N ASP A 587 -2.53 -23.47 -24.86
CA ASP A 587 -3.67 -22.64 -25.20
C ASP A 587 -3.29 -21.51 -26.17
N LEU A 588 -2.14 -20.86 -25.96
CA LEU A 588 -1.58 -19.84 -26.85
C LEU A 588 -1.40 -20.40 -28.28
N LEU A 589 -0.79 -21.58 -28.43
CA LEU A 589 -0.62 -22.21 -29.75
C LEU A 589 -1.96 -22.52 -30.43
N ARG A 590 -2.98 -22.96 -29.66
CA ARG A 590 -4.32 -23.25 -30.20
C ARG A 590 -5.06 -21.99 -30.64
N LEU A 591 -4.94 -20.89 -29.89
CA LEU A 591 -5.49 -19.60 -30.27
C LEU A 591 -4.76 -19.00 -31.48
N LEU A 592 -3.43 -19.11 -31.53
CA LEU A 592 -2.63 -18.58 -32.64
C LEU A 592 -2.97 -19.27 -33.98
N SER A 593 -3.14 -20.60 -33.93
CA SER A 593 -3.56 -21.42 -35.08
C SER A 593 -5.05 -21.33 -35.43
N GLY A 594 -5.88 -20.70 -34.60
CA GLY A 594 -7.33 -20.62 -34.80
C GLY A 594 -8.09 -21.92 -34.46
N ALA A 595 -7.44 -22.88 -33.81
CA ALA A 595 -8.04 -24.14 -33.38
C ALA A 595 -8.93 -24.00 -32.13
N GLU A 596 -8.91 -22.84 -31.47
CA GLU A 596 -9.71 -22.51 -30.28
C GLU A 596 -10.20 -21.06 -30.36
N ASP A 597 -11.35 -20.78 -29.76
CA ASP A 597 -11.92 -19.43 -29.65
C ASP A 597 -11.61 -18.81 -28.27
N SER A 598 -11.08 -17.59 -28.26
CA SER A 598 -10.62 -16.91 -27.04
C SER A 598 -11.75 -16.69 -26.04
N HIS A 599 -12.92 -16.29 -26.52
CA HIS A 599 -14.08 -16.02 -25.68
C HIS A 599 -14.63 -17.32 -25.05
N ARG A 600 -14.72 -18.42 -25.81
CA ARG A 600 -15.07 -19.75 -25.28
C ARG A 600 -14.08 -20.24 -24.22
N LEU A 601 -12.78 -20.02 -24.43
CA LEU A 601 -11.73 -20.45 -23.52
C LEU A 601 -11.88 -19.78 -22.14
N VAL A 602 -12.04 -18.45 -22.12
CA VAL A 602 -12.23 -17.67 -20.88
C VAL A 602 -13.54 -18.03 -20.20
N GLN A 603 -14.64 -18.20 -20.95
CA GLN A 603 -15.94 -18.60 -20.39
C GLN A 603 -15.89 -19.95 -19.65
N ARG A 604 -15.15 -20.93 -20.19
CA ARG A 604 -15.00 -22.24 -19.55
C ARG A 604 -14.34 -22.12 -18.18
N ARG A 605 -13.43 -21.16 -17.99
CA ARG A 605 -12.78 -20.86 -16.71
C ARG A 605 -13.69 -20.09 -15.77
N LEU A 606 -14.39 -19.07 -16.26
CA LEU A 606 -15.35 -18.27 -15.49
C LEU A 606 -16.42 -19.15 -14.83
N ARG A 607 -16.97 -20.13 -15.58
CA ARG A 607 -17.92 -21.10 -15.03
C ARG A 607 -17.36 -21.92 -13.88
N ARG A 608 -16.07 -22.28 -13.92
CA ARG A 608 -15.39 -23.02 -12.84
C ARG A 608 -15.06 -22.12 -11.64
N ALA A 609 -14.81 -20.83 -11.86
CA ALA A 609 -14.48 -19.85 -10.82
C ALA A 609 -15.73 -19.30 -10.09
N SER A 610 -16.90 -19.30 -10.75
CA SER A 610 -18.17 -18.79 -10.22
C SER A 610 -18.63 -19.42 -8.89
N TRP A 611 -18.16 -20.63 -8.57
CA TRP A 611 -18.44 -21.31 -7.29
C TRP A 611 -17.70 -20.72 -6.08
N ALA A 612 -16.79 -19.77 -6.30
CA ALA A 612 -15.96 -19.15 -5.26
C ALA A 612 -16.11 -17.61 -5.15
N ALA A 613 -17.15 -17.02 -5.77
CA ALA A 613 -17.32 -15.57 -5.77
C ALA A 613 -17.59 -15.02 -4.36
N SER A 614 -16.54 -14.48 -3.73
CA SER A 614 -16.62 -13.71 -2.50
C SER A 614 -17.37 -12.39 -2.75
N ALA A 615 -18.29 -12.04 -1.85
CA ALA A 615 -19.06 -10.80 -1.84
C ALA A 615 -18.16 -9.59 -1.48
N ALA A 616 -17.24 -9.25 -2.38
CA ALA A 616 -16.43 -8.05 -2.29
C ALA A 616 -17.27 -6.80 -2.63
N PRO A 617 -16.90 -5.59 -2.15
CA PRO A 617 -17.66 -4.37 -2.39
C PRO A 617 -17.82 -4.09 -3.89
N ALA A 618 -19.00 -3.69 -4.33
CA ALA A 618 -19.21 -3.31 -5.73
C ALA A 618 -18.35 -2.08 -6.05
N VAL A 619 -17.64 -2.13 -7.18
CA VAL A 619 -16.79 -1.03 -7.65
C VAL A 619 -17.46 -0.42 -8.88
N ASP A 620 -17.78 0.87 -8.81
CA ASP A 620 -18.36 1.58 -9.95
C ASP A 620 -17.37 1.62 -11.12
N THR A 621 -17.86 1.24 -12.30
CA THR A 621 -17.09 1.36 -13.54
C THR A 621 -16.98 2.82 -13.97
N LYS A 622 -15.75 3.32 -14.14
CA LYS A 622 -15.46 4.65 -14.70
C LYS A 622 -14.42 4.49 -15.79
N VAL A 623 -14.72 5.02 -16.98
CA VAL A 623 -13.79 5.04 -18.11
C VAL A 623 -13.47 6.49 -18.44
N ARG A 624 -12.22 6.90 -18.28
CA ARG A 624 -11.74 8.27 -18.48
C ARG A 624 -10.74 8.31 -19.62
N VAL A 625 -10.78 9.40 -20.37
CA VAL A 625 -9.82 9.66 -21.45
C VAL A 625 -8.86 10.76 -21.02
N ASP A 626 -7.58 10.54 -21.22
CA ASP A 626 -6.51 11.50 -21.06
C ASP A 626 -5.75 11.61 -22.38
N ASN A 627 -5.95 12.74 -23.06
CA ASN A 627 -5.31 13.02 -24.35
C ASN A 627 -4.22 14.10 -24.23
N LEU A 628 -3.83 14.45 -23.00
CA LEU A 628 -2.89 15.53 -22.70
C LEU A 628 -1.55 15.00 -22.19
N SER A 629 -1.56 13.91 -21.42
CA SER A 629 -0.34 13.40 -20.77
C SER A 629 0.66 12.68 -21.67
N SER A 630 0.29 12.32 -22.89
CA SER A 630 1.20 11.74 -23.89
C SER A 630 1.08 12.54 -25.18
N GLU A 631 2.18 12.88 -25.84
CA GLU A 631 2.15 13.57 -27.13
C GLU A 631 1.65 12.66 -28.26
N ASP A 632 1.94 11.37 -28.13
CA ASP A 632 1.84 10.36 -29.19
C ASP A 632 0.63 9.44 -29.09
N CYS A 633 0.08 9.26 -27.89
CA CYS A 633 -0.96 8.30 -27.60
C CYS A 633 -2.14 8.95 -26.87
N THR A 634 -3.32 8.34 -27.03
CA THR A 634 -4.50 8.64 -26.21
C THR A 634 -4.56 7.64 -25.08
N ILE A 635 -4.62 8.09 -23.83
CA ILE A 635 -4.66 7.20 -22.67
C ILE A 635 -6.12 6.98 -22.26
N LEU A 636 -6.54 5.72 -22.15
CA LEU A 636 -7.84 5.32 -21.61
C LEU A 636 -7.65 4.70 -20.23
N ASP A 637 -8.06 5.43 -19.18
CA ASP A 637 -8.05 4.96 -17.80
C ASP A 637 -9.37 4.26 -17.47
N VAL A 638 -9.29 2.99 -17.09
CA VAL A 638 -10.42 2.13 -16.75
C VAL A 638 -10.37 1.76 -15.27
N PHE A 639 -11.34 2.23 -14.50
CA PHE A 639 -11.54 1.88 -13.10
C PHE A 639 -12.75 0.98 -13.02
N THR A 640 -12.61 -0.27 -12.57
CA THR A 640 -13.76 -1.19 -12.50
C THR A 640 -13.51 -2.31 -11.51
N GLN A 641 -14.51 -3.15 -11.27
CA GLN A 641 -14.33 -4.37 -10.49
C GLN A 641 -13.44 -5.35 -11.25
N ASP A 642 -12.35 -5.80 -10.63
CA ASP A 642 -11.47 -6.84 -11.18
C ASP A 642 -12.18 -8.19 -11.19
N ARG A 643 -12.07 -8.90 -12.32
CA ARG A 643 -12.67 -10.21 -12.56
C ARG A 643 -11.81 -10.99 -13.56
N PRO A 644 -11.75 -12.33 -13.49
CA PRO A 644 -11.02 -13.12 -14.47
C PRO A 644 -11.47 -12.80 -15.90
N GLY A 645 -10.52 -12.52 -16.79
CA GLY A 645 -10.80 -12.18 -18.19
C GLY A 645 -11.14 -10.72 -18.45
N LEU A 646 -11.07 -9.83 -17.45
CA LEU A 646 -11.30 -8.39 -17.63
C LEU A 646 -10.40 -7.78 -18.73
N LEU A 647 -9.08 -8.01 -18.65
CA LEU A 647 -8.14 -7.50 -19.65
C LEU A 647 -8.47 -7.99 -21.06
N HIS A 648 -8.85 -9.27 -21.21
CA HIS A 648 -9.29 -9.81 -22.49
C HIS A 648 -10.52 -9.08 -23.03
N ALA A 649 -11.54 -8.86 -22.18
CA ALA A 649 -12.76 -8.16 -22.58
C ALA A 649 -12.48 -6.72 -23.02
N ILE A 650 -11.62 -6.00 -22.30
CA ILE A 650 -11.22 -4.63 -22.66
C ILE A 650 -10.41 -4.62 -23.96
N ALA A 651 -9.40 -5.48 -24.07
CA ALA A 651 -8.55 -5.56 -25.26
C ALA A 651 -9.34 -5.94 -26.52
N ASP A 652 -10.29 -6.89 -26.43
CA ASP A 652 -11.17 -7.26 -27.54
C ASP A 652 -12.11 -6.11 -27.92
N ALA A 653 -12.68 -5.40 -26.95
CA ALA A 653 -13.54 -4.25 -27.20
C ALA A 653 -12.81 -3.11 -27.92
N LEU A 654 -11.61 -2.76 -27.45
CA LEU A 654 -10.75 -1.75 -28.07
C LEU A 654 -10.35 -2.16 -29.49
N HIS A 655 -9.98 -3.42 -29.68
CA HIS A 655 -9.66 -3.96 -30.99
C HIS A 655 -10.85 -3.86 -31.97
N ARG A 656 -12.04 -4.32 -31.57
CA ARG A 656 -13.26 -4.26 -32.40
C ARG A 656 -13.68 -2.83 -32.72
N ALA A 657 -13.40 -1.90 -31.82
CA ALA A 657 -13.63 -0.48 -32.03
C ALA A 657 -12.58 0.17 -32.95
N GLY A 658 -11.56 -0.56 -33.41
CA GLY A 658 -10.53 -0.07 -34.33
C GLY A 658 -9.36 0.66 -33.66
N ALA A 659 -9.10 0.42 -32.38
CA ALA A 659 -7.92 0.94 -31.69
C ALA A 659 -6.78 -0.10 -31.64
N SER A 660 -5.54 0.38 -31.77
CA SER A 660 -4.32 -0.34 -31.43
C SER A 660 -3.90 0.00 -30.00
N ILE A 661 -3.39 -0.99 -29.27
CA ILE A 661 -2.88 -0.82 -27.89
C ILE A 661 -1.36 -0.89 -27.96
N GLU A 662 -0.69 0.21 -27.66
CA GLU A 662 0.77 0.28 -27.62
C GLU A 662 1.31 -0.10 -26.23
N VAL A 663 0.61 0.32 -25.17
CA VAL A 663 0.99 0.02 -23.78
C VAL A 663 -0.27 -0.25 -22.97
N ALA A 664 -0.23 -1.26 -22.10
CA ALA A 664 -1.28 -1.52 -21.13
C ALA A 664 -0.68 -1.69 -19.72
N ARG A 665 -0.95 -0.73 -18.84
CA ARG A 665 -0.58 -0.81 -17.42
C ARG A 665 -1.78 -1.37 -16.65
N ILE A 666 -1.60 -2.51 -15.98
CA ILE A 666 -2.69 -3.26 -15.34
C ILE A 666 -2.46 -3.24 -13.83
N ALA A 667 -3.19 -2.39 -13.12
CA ALA A 667 -3.01 -2.27 -11.67
C ALA A 667 -4.24 -2.80 -10.95
N THR A 668 -4.11 -3.96 -10.32
CA THR A 668 -5.16 -4.53 -9.46
C THR A 668 -4.88 -4.26 -7.99
N GLU A 669 -5.82 -3.60 -7.32
CA GLU A 669 -5.88 -3.40 -5.86
C GLU A 669 -7.36 -3.42 -5.41
N GLY A 670 -8.07 -4.49 -5.11
CA GLY A 670 -7.81 -5.92 -5.19
C GLY A 670 -8.96 -6.68 -5.77
N ASN A 671 -10.19 -6.22 -5.51
CA ASN A 671 -11.28 -6.43 -6.44
C ASN A 671 -11.49 -5.20 -7.33
N ARG A 672 -10.58 -4.22 -7.34
CA ARG A 672 -10.62 -3.08 -8.24
C ARG A 672 -9.43 -3.16 -9.18
N ALA A 673 -9.73 -3.16 -10.47
CA ALA A 673 -8.77 -2.94 -11.54
C ALA A 673 -8.71 -1.43 -11.83
N THR A 674 -7.49 -0.95 -12.02
CA THR A 674 -7.18 0.42 -12.44
C THR A 674 -6.20 0.32 -13.60
N ASP A 675 -6.74 0.14 -14.79
CA ASP A 675 -5.96 -0.15 -15.97
C ASP A 675 -5.81 1.11 -16.82
N ALA A 676 -4.65 1.30 -17.45
CA ALA A 676 -4.40 2.39 -18.37
C ALA A 676 -3.93 1.83 -19.71
N PHE A 677 -4.63 2.18 -20.78
CA PHE A 677 -4.33 1.73 -22.14
C PHE A 677 -3.89 2.92 -23.00
N TYR A 678 -2.71 2.83 -23.60
CA TYR A 678 -2.18 3.82 -24.52
C TYR A 678 -2.58 3.42 -25.95
N LEU A 679 -3.44 4.24 -26.55
CA LEU A 679 -4.16 3.92 -27.77
C LEU A 679 -3.70 4.76 -28.96
N ARG A 680 -3.69 4.13 -30.12
CA ARG A 680 -3.61 4.78 -31.44
C ARG A 680 -4.74 4.27 -32.33
N GLU A 681 -5.11 5.05 -33.34
CA GLU A 681 -6.03 4.59 -34.37
C GLU A 681 -5.38 3.43 -35.13
N ALA A 682 -6.10 2.30 -35.29
CA ALA A 682 -5.58 1.17 -36.05
C ALA A 682 -5.37 1.61 -37.51
N ALA A 683 -4.16 1.45 -38.02
CA ALA A 683 -3.79 1.99 -39.31
C ALA A 683 -4.54 1.29 -40.47
N GLY A 684 -5.38 2.05 -41.17
CA GLY A 684 -5.63 1.79 -42.59
C GLY A 684 -4.56 2.50 -43.42
N ARG A 685 -3.54 1.79 -43.92
CA ARG A 685 -2.47 2.22 -44.87
C ARG A 685 -1.74 3.58 -44.65
N ALA A 686 -2.12 4.42 -43.67
CA ALA A 686 -1.64 5.80 -43.48
C ALA A 686 -0.99 6.07 -42.10
N GLY A 687 -0.56 5.00 -41.41
CA GLY A 687 0.13 5.08 -40.11
C GLY A 687 -0.83 5.24 -38.92
N ALA A 688 -0.44 4.66 -37.78
CA ALA A 688 -1.20 4.76 -36.54
C ALA A 688 -1.03 6.15 -35.93
N ARG A 689 -2.12 6.92 -35.82
CA ARG A 689 -2.13 8.28 -35.28
C ARG A 689 -2.80 8.32 -33.90
N LYS A 690 -2.41 9.29 -33.08
CA LYS A 690 -3.12 9.62 -31.84
C LYS A 690 -4.61 9.90 -32.12
N ILE A 691 -5.48 9.38 -31.26
CA ILE A 691 -6.93 9.50 -31.43
C ILE A 691 -7.37 10.88 -30.88
N ALA A 692 -7.62 11.83 -31.77
CA ALA A 692 -7.89 13.21 -31.37
C ALA A 692 -9.39 13.58 -31.37
N SER A 693 -10.23 12.87 -32.12
CA SER A 693 -11.64 13.27 -32.29
C SER A 693 -12.53 12.82 -31.13
N ASP A 694 -13.27 13.76 -30.52
CA ASP A 694 -14.19 13.49 -29.40
C ASP A 694 -15.22 12.38 -29.67
N HIS A 695 -15.68 12.27 -30.92
CA HIS A 695 -16.59 11.20 -31.33
C HIS A 695 -15.95 9.81 -31.16
N ARG A 696 -14.75 9.60 -31.72
CA ARG A 696 -14.00 8.34 -31.58
C ARG A 696 -13.67 8.03 -30.12
N LEU A 697 -13.30 9.05 -29.35
CA LEU A 697 -13.04 8.90 -27.91
C LEU A 697 -14.29 8.39 -27.17
N SER A 698 -15.45 8.97 -27.47
CA SER A 698 -16.73 8.55 -26.87
C SER A 698 -17.14 7.13 -27.28
N GLU A 699 -16.90 6.75 -28.55
CA GLU A 699 -17.14 5.39 -29.03
C GLU A 699 -16.28 4.35 -28.29
N LEU A 700 -14.99 4.64 -28.08
CA LEU A 700 -14.09 3.75 -27.34
C LEU A 700 -14.52 3.60 -25.87
N GLN A 701 -14.89 4.72 -25.22
CA GLN A 701 -15.41 4.69 -23.84
C GLN A 701 -16.67 3.81 -23.74
N ALA A 702 -17.61 3.98 -24.68
CA ALA A 702 -18.85 3.21 -24.69
C ALA A 702 -18.61 1.71 -24.97
N ALA A 703 -17.72 1.39 -25.91
CA ALA A 703 -17.35 0.00 -26.23
C ALA A 703 -16.76 -0.73 -25.02
N VAL A 704 -15.81 -0.09 -24.32
CA VAL A 704 -15.18 -0.65 -23.12
C VAL A 704 -16.19 -0.77 -21.97
N ALA A 705 -17.01 0.26 -21.72
CA ALA A 705 -18.03 0.20 -20.68
C ALA A 705 -19.05 -0.93 -20.93
N THR A 706 -19.46 -1.13 -22.19
CA THR A 706 -20.37 -2.22 -22.58
C THR A 706 -19.73 -3.58 -22.34
N ALA A 707 -18.48 -3.78 -22.77
CA ALA A 707 -17.78 -5.05 -22.57
C ALA A 707 -17.61 -5.41 -21.08
N ILE A 708 -17.33 -4.42 -20.23
CA ILE A 708 -17.27 -4.59 -18.78
C ILE A 708 -18.64 -4.97 -18.21
N ALA A 709 -19.71 -4.30 -18.65
CA ALA A 709 -21.07 -4.61 -18.20
C ALA A 709 -21.54 -6.01 -18.63
N GLU A 710 -21.20 -6.45 -19.84
CA GLU A 710 -21.48 -7.80 -20.31
C GLU A 710 -20.73 -8.87 -19.52
N LEU A 711 -19.47 -8.58 -19.14
CA LEU A 711 -18.71 -9.44 -18.23
C LEU A 711 -19.32 -9.45 -16.82
N ALA A 712 -19.93 -8.34 -16.39
CA ALA A 712 -20.63 -8.20 -15.12
C ALA A 712 -21.92 -9.05 -15.05
N GLY A 713 -22.76 -8.98 -16.08
CA GLY A 713 -24.07 -9.65 -16.14
C GLY A 713 -24.05 -11.16 -16.39
N ARG A 714 -22.87 -11.75 -16.57
CA ARG A 714 -22.68 -13.20 -16.83
C ARG A 714 -22.21 -13.99 -15.60
N SER A 715 -22.08 -13.35 -14.44
CA SER A 715 -21.68 -13.98 -13.16
C SER A 715 -22.85 -14.44 -12.33
#